data_AF-I4ABZ0-F1
#
_entry.id   AF-I4ABZ0-F1
#
_cell.length_a   1.000
_cell.length_b   1.000
_cell.length_c   1.000
_cell.angle_alpha   90.00
_cell.angle_beta   90.00
_cell.angle_gamma   90.00
#
_symmetry.space_group_name_H-M   'P 1'
#
loop_
_entity.id
_entity.type
_entity.pdbx_description
1 polymer ?
#
loop_
_entity_poly.entity_id
_entity_poly.type
_entity_poly.pdbx_seq_one_letter_code
_entity_poly.pdbx_strand_id
1 'polypeptide(L)'
;MAIERVLKDENSDTSKLVLDYIMNPEKAELVTGINCTPETAFEEMLMIKTAYNKTDKRQFIHFVQSFHPEEKVTPEQVHEIGVRLAKEFERFSGFQMVVSTHLDQDHLHNHFVMNTVNMEHGLKWQQSPAQMQMAKDFSDQLCREYSLSTIEHKGKDRESSGEYRARQIGRSWKHELRLAVDACMKNSVNRDDFVNNMRNLGYDTKWTDTRKDITFFTAEGKPCRLDNLDKEWTKEVLEETFKFNQELKNPEDMAGEIKKLELAVQVAKAGAETQKAEQQADEQNDTKDSMKSWEDKLRQAIDTCMENSIGRADFIVNMRTLGYEVNWTDTRKDITFITPEGRKRRNSTLDENLTKEAFIEAFNRNKEYKDREVMATEIRKMELRDKDSKAELHKEEAPIEEGNHELEPVEVGDSDIHVQDHLESSHDDNANQEYRVDWSARYKEARTYLYGKNEIKQDFSKAHQLFTEEALTGNVLAMHDLGRMHADGLGVEEIDLVQAQEWYTKAFTGFNAVESEASRPYIKTYAQYRIGKMYATGLGTLQDYFAAANWLEMAVEENHKYAQYTLAGLYYRGQGVDQDYGTAFVLYRQSAIQGNSYADYELAKMLRGGIGTEKDTSKADEHFRCAFAGFSAMEKDSRDDKLQYRLGQMLYTGTGTEKNIPRAIDYLEKSANTGNVNAQYLLAKIYLETENAPPDKIRKALTLLEKAAGGGNTQAQYALAKILIQGKHVEKDIARALTLLTSSAEQKNQFAQYALGKLYVEGKVVPKDVVAGLELLKASVEQGNQFAQYTLGKLHLEGEVVPKDVAAGLELIKASVEQGNQFAQYTLGKLYLEGEVVPKDVVAGVNLLKASAEQKNQFAQYRLGKLYIEGEDVPKNVQVGIQLLNESAEQGNQFAQFKLGIVYLSGKDVPRDKELARHYFTLSAEQGNELAQVFLKEMDSLNIPYLMHYLDLFTRGGHNPNTSRYPLSRLEGHALKEKILELKFSSNVKWDKGQGYER
;
A
#
# COMPACT_ATOMS: atom_id res chain seq x y z
N MET A 1 -27.37 -8.06 5.25
CA MET A 1 -28.41 -8.62 4.39
C MET A 1 -27.81 -9.19 3.11
N ALA A 2 -28.28 -10.34 2.68
CA ALA A 2 -27.96 -10.89 1.38
C ALA A 2 -29.23 -11.42 0.75
N ILE A 3 -29.47 -11.06 -0.52
CA ILE A 3 -30.22 -11.92 -1.43
C ILE A 3 -29.44 -13.22 -1.55
N GLU A 4 -29.75 -14.18 -0.68
CA GLU A 4 -28.83 -15.29 -0.42
C GLU A 4 -28.88 -16.35 -1.52
N ARG A 5 -30.00 -16.44 -2.25
CA ARG A 5 -30.18 -17.43 -3.30
C ARG A 5 -31.15 -16.91 -4.35
N VAL A 6 -30.75 -16.93 -5.62
CA VAL A 6 -31.66 -16.71 -6.76
C VAL A 6 -31.91 -18.07 -7.40
N LEU A 7 -33.00 -18.74 -7.04
CA LEU A 7 -33.40 -19.97 -7.71
C LEU A 7 -34.14 -19.62 -9.01
N LYS A 8 -33.69 -20.26 -10.08
CA LYS A 8 -34.13 -20.01 -11.44
C LYS A 8 -34.74 -21.31 -11.92
N ASP A 9 -36.06 -21.39 -11.84
CA ASP A 9 -36.75 -22.63 -12.17
C ASP A 9 -37.24 -22.63 -13.61
N GLU A 10 -37.02 -23.72 -14.32
CA GLU A 10 -37.42 -23.92 -15.72
C GLU A 10 -38.75 -24.69 -15.82
N ASN A 11 -39.25 -25.26 -14.73
CA ASN A 11 -40.50 -26.01 -14.67
C ASN A 11 -41.57 -25.26 -13.85
N SER A 12 -42.80 -25.21 -14.38
CA SER A 12 -43.95 -24.57 -13.73
C SER A 12 -44.39 -25.29 -12.46
N ASP A 13 -44.23 -26.62 -12.38
CA ASP A 13 -44.70 -27.41 -11.24
C ASP A 13 -43.85 -27.17 -9.99
N THR A 14 -42.53 -27.09 -10.15
CA THR A 14 -41.59 -26.76 -9.08
C THR A 14 -41.73 -25.30 -8.64
N SER A 15 -42.11 -24.41 -9.55
CA SER A 15 -42.42 -23.03 -9.20
C SER A 15 -43.69 -22.88 -8.36
N LYS A 16 -44.71 -23.72 -8.64
CA LYS A 16 -45.89 -23.83 -7.80
C LYS A 16 -45.53 -24.33 -6.40
N LEU A 17 -44.68 -25.35 -6.31
CA LEU A 17 -44.17 -25.86 -5.03
C LEU A 17 -43.44 -24.79 -4.21
N VAL A 18 -42.68 -23.89 -4.85
CA VAL A 18 -42.01 -22.78 -4.14
C VAL A 18 -43.01 -21.75 -3.64
N LEU A 19 -44.03 -21.39 -4.44
CA LEU A 19 -45.11 -20.51 -3.99
C LEU A 19 -45.88 -21.13 -2.82
N ASP A 20 -46.28 -22.40 -2.94
CA ASP A 20 -46.97 -23.13 -1.88
C ASP A 20 -46.11 -23.23 -0.61
N TYR A 21 -44.79 -23.42 -0.76
CA TYR A 21 -43.84 -23.41 0.36
C TYR A 21 -43.80 -22.05 1.06
N ILE A 22 -43.64 -20.96 0.32
CA ILE A 22 -43.49 -19.64 0.94
C ILE A 22 -44.79 -19.13 1.55
N MET A 23 -45.95 -19.60 1.07
CA MET A 23 -47.27 -19.25 1.59
C MET A 23 -47.78 -20.23 2.66
N ASN A 24 -46.96 -21.18 3.11
CA ASN A 24 -47.39 -22.15 4.12
C ASN A 24 -47.72 -21.44 5.45
N PRO A 25 -48.97 -21.51 5.94
CA PRO A 25 -49.40 -20.81 7.16
C PRO A 25 -48.74 -21.33 8.45
N GLU A 26 -48.09 -22.50 8.43
CA GLU A 26 -47.28 -22.99 9.56
C GLU A 26 -45.90 -22.30 9.64
N LYS A 27 -45.48 -21.61 8.57
CA LYS A 27 -44.15 -21.00 8.45
C LYS A 27 -44.19 -19.49 8.27
N ALA A 28 -45.23 -19.00 7.59
CA ALA A 28 -45.41 -17.60 7.25
C ALA A 28 -46.67 -17.02 7.90
N GLU A 29 -46.51 -15.91 8.61
CA GLU A 29 -47.64 -15.19 9.22
C GLU A 29 -48.11 -14.01 8.35
N LEU A 30 -47.19 -13.39 7.59
CA LEU A 30 -47.46 -12.21 6.77
C LEU A 30 -47.11 -12.48 5.31
N VAL A 31 -48.11 -12.37 4.41
CA VAL A 31 -47.97 -12.59 2.97
C VAL A 31 -48.65 -11.45 2.20
N THR A 32 -47.93 -10.83 1.27
CA THR A 32 -48.43 -9.72 0.44
C THR A 32 -48.12 -9.96 -1.03
N GLY A 33 -49.13 -9.77 -1.88
CA GLY A 33 -49.00 -9.79 -3.35
C GLY A 33 -48.81 -8.39 -3.91
N ILE A 34 -47.86 -8.24 -4.82
CA ILE A 34 -47.57 -7.03 -5.59
C ILE A 34 -47.97 -7.30 -7.04
N ASN A 35 -48.90 -6.51 -7.57
CA ASN A 35 -49.47 -6.69 -8.90
C ASN A 35 -50.11 -8.08 -9.16
N CYS A 36 -50.37 -8.83 -8.09
CA CYS A 36 -51.07 -10.10 -8.08
C CYS A 36 -51.69 -10.34 -6.71
N THR A 37 -52.63 -11.28 -6.63
CA THR A 37 -53.21 -11.73 -5.36
C THR A 37 -52.48 -13.00 -4.91
N PRO A 38 -51.95 -13.10 -3.66
CA PRO A 38 -51.14 -14.26 -3.25
C PRO A 38 -51.77 -15.63 -3.54
N GLU A 39 -53.05 -15.78 -3.21
CA GLU A 39 -53.78 -17.04 -3.35
C GLU A 39 -53.93 -17.51 -4.81
N THR A 40 -53.95 -16.57 -5.76
CA THR A 40 -54.08 -16.82 -7.19
C THR A 40 -52.82 -16.47 -7.98
N ALA A 41 -51.72 -16.14 -7.29
CA ALA A 41 -50.51 -15.59 -7.87
C ALA A 41 -49.91 -16.50 -8.96
N PHE A 42 -49.87 -17.81 -8.72
CA PHE A 42 -49.34 -18.76 -9.70
C PHE A 42 -50.11 -18.72 -11.03
N GLU A 43 -51.44 -18.72 -10.95
CA GLU A 43 -52.32 -18.72 -12.13
C GLU A 43 -52.22 -17.39 -12.87
N GLU A 44 -52.28 -16.27 -12.15
CA GLU A 44 -52.13 -14.93 -12.72
C GLU A 44 -50.78 -14.76 -13.43
N MET A 45 -49.70 -15.22 -12.79
CA MET A 45 -48.35 -15.13 -13.36
C MET A 45 -48.21 -15.99 -14.63
N LEU A 46 -48.83 -17.17 -14.67
CA LEU A 46 -48.83 -18.04 -15.84
C LEU A 46 -49.69 -17.49 -16.98
N MET A 47 -50.81 -16.82 -16.67
CA MET A 47 -51.64 -16.14 -17.67
C MET A 47 -50.85 -15.04 -18.38
N ILE A 48 -50.11 -14.20 -17.65
CA ILE A 48 -49.24 -13.16 -18.24
C ILE A 48 -48.18 -13.79 -19.16
N LYS A 49 -47.53 -14.87 -18.71
CA LYS A 49 -46.54 -15.58 -19.54
C LYS A 49 -47.16 -16.14 -20.82
N THR A 50 -48.35 -16.70 -20.72
CA THR A 50 -49.08 -17.26 -21.85
C THR A 50 -49.47 -16.16 -22.83
N ALA A 51 -49.98 -15.04 -22.35
CA ALA A 51 -50.34 -13.88 -23.16
C ALA A 51 -49.15 -13.36 -24.00
N TYR A 52 -47.94 -13.40 -23.44
CA TYR A 52 -46.72 -12.97 -24.14
C TYR A 52 -45.94 -14.11 -24.81
N ASN A 53 -46.49 -15.32 -24.93
CA ASN A 53 -45.84 -16.51 -25.50
C ASN A 53 -44.46 -16.83 -24.87
N LYS A 54 -44.37 -16.73 -23.54
CA LYS A 54 -43.13 -16.85 -22.74
C LYS A 54 -43.25 -17.89 -21.63
N THR A 55 -43.95 -18.98 -21.94
CA THR A 55 -44.18 -20.14 -21.05
C THR A 55 -42.98 -21.09 -20.99
N ASP A 56 -41.89 -20.81 -21.72
CA ASP A 56 -40.66 -21.61 -21.76
C ASP A 56 -39.52 -21.03 -20.89
N LYS A 57 -38.56 -21.88 -20.54
CA LYS A 57 -37.33 -21.53 -19.80
C LYS A 57 -37.65 -20.98 -18.41
N ARG A 58 -36.82 -20.07 -17.88
CA ARG A 58 -36.95 -19.53 -16.52
C ARG A 58 -38.33 -18.91 -16.25
N GLN A 59 -39.11 -19.55 -15.39
CA GLN A 59 -40.49 -19.20 -15.07
C GLN A 59 -40.56 -18.16 -13.94
N PHE A 60 -39.90 -18.40 -12.80
CA PHE A 60 -39.98 -17.50 -11.65
C PHE A 60 -38.59 -17.24 -11.08
N ILE A 61 -38.48 -16.21 -10.25
CA ILE A 61 -37.29 -15.85 -9.51
C ILE A 61 -37.64 -15.85 -8.03
N HIS A 62 -36.95 -16.69 -7.27
CA HIS A 62 -37.06 -16.72 -5.80
C HIS A 62 -35.82 -16.12 -5.18
N PHE A 63 -35.97 -15.15 -4.25
CA PHE A 63 -34.89 -14.62 -3.43
C PHE A 63 -35.31 -14.37 -1.98
N VAL A 64 -34.31 -14.18 -1.11
CA VAL A 64 -34.49 -14.10 0.35
C VAL A 64 -33.82 -12.86 0.91
N GLN A 65 -34.44 -12.15 1.84
CA GLN A 65 -33.85 -11.03 2.58
C GLN A 65 -33.83 -11.38 4.08
N SER A 66 -32.65 -11.64 4.62
CA SER A 66 -32.47 -12.11 6.00
C SER A 66 -31.94 -11.01 6.94
N PHE A 67 -32.46 -11.01 8.18
CA PHE A 67 -32.10 -10.09 9.26
C PHE A 67 -31.32 -10.85 10.34
N HIS A 68 -30.36 -10.21 11.01
CA HIS A 68 -29.53 -10.89 12.00
C HIS A 68 -30.35 -11.26 13.26
N PRO A 69 -30.16 -12.44 13.88
CA PRO A 69 -30.94 -12.86 15.06
C PRO A 69 -30.92 -11.87 16.24
N GLU A 70 -29.84 -11.10 16.37
CA GLU A 70 -29.66 -10.12 17.45
C GLU A 70 -30.30 -8.75 17.18
N GLU A 71 -30.81 -8.52 15.95
CA GLU A 71 -31.53 -7.30 15.61
C GLU A 71 -32.90 -7.29 16.27
N LYS A 72 -33.22 -6.20 17.00
CA LYS A 72 -34.52 -6.06 17.68
C LYS A 72 -35.59 -5.61 16.68
N VAL A 73 -36.01 -6.53 15.81
CA VAL A 73 -37.03 -6.29 14.77
C VAL A 73 -38.26 -7.17 14.97
N THR A 74 -39.43 -6.63 14.62
CA THR A 74 -40.71 -7.37 14.61
C THR A 74 -40.99 -7.97 13.22
N PRO A 75 -41.79 -9.07 13.14
CA PRO A 75 -42.24 -9.62 11.86
C PRO A 75 -42.91 -8.58 10.95
N GLU A 76 -43.70 -7.66 11.50
CA GLU A 76 -44.38 -6.61 10.76
C GLU A 76 -43.40 -5.62 10.13
N GLN A 77 -42.37 -5.19 10.89
CA GLN A 77 -41.32 -4.31 10.37
C GLN A 77 -40.50 -4.99 9.27
N VAL A 78 -40.15 -6.26 9.48
CA VAL A 78 -39.45 -7.06 8.46
C VAL A 78 -40.30 -7.18 7.20
N HIS A 79 -41.59 -7.51 7.33
CA HIS A 79 -42.50 -7.62 6.20
C HIS A 79 -42.67 -6.29 5.46
N GLU A 80 -42.84 -5.19 6.19
CA GLU A 80 -42.97 -3.85 5.62
C GLU A 80 -41.75 -3.46 4.79
N ILE A 81 -40.53 -3.67 5.30
CA ILE A 81 -39.29 -3.43 4.57
C ILE A 81 -39.25 -4.26 3.27
N GLY A 82 -39.67 -5.53 3.32
CA GLY A 82 -39.75 -6.38 2.14
C GLY A 82 -40.78 -5.89 1.11
N VAL A 83 -41.96 -5.49 1.55
CA VAL A 83 -43.01 -4.94 0.68
C VAL A 83 -42.56 -3.63 0.04
N ARG A 84 -41.88 -2.75 0.79
CA ARG A 84 -41.30 -1.50 0.26
C ARG A 84 -40.23 -1.79 -0.78
N LEU A 85 -39.35 -2.76 -0.55
CA LEU A 85 -38.37 -3.19 -1.56
C LEU A 85 -39.06 -3.65 -2.86
N ALA A 86 -40.12 -4.45 -2.76
CA ALA A 86 -40.84 -4.95 -3.94
C ALA A 86 -41.64 -3.86 -4.69
N LYS A 87 -42.12 -2.81 -3.99
CA LYS A 87 -42.92 -1.73 -4.59
C LYS A 87 -42.12 -0.52 -5.06
N GLU A 88 -41.15 -0.09 -4.25
CA GLU A 88 -40.46 1.19 -4.42
C GLU A 88 -39.20 1.05 -5.28
N PHE A 89 -38.62 -0.15 -5.39
CA PHE A 89 -37.49 -0.37 -6.28
C PHE A 89 -37.95 -0.33 -7.74
N GLU A 90 -37.64 0.77 -8.43
CA GLU A 90 -38.14 1.11 -9.77
C GLU A 90 -38.05 -0.05 -10.78
N ARG A 91 -37.00 -0.87 -10.68
CA ARG A 91 -36.82 -1.99 -11.62
C ARG A 91 -37.80 -3.13 -11.39
N PHE A 92 -38.35 -3.32 -10.20
CA PHE A 92 -39.42 -4.30 -9.98
C PHE A 92 -40.80 -3.81 -10.46
N SER A 93 -40.91 -2.56 -10.93
CA SER A 93 -42.16 -2.02 -11.47
C SER A 93 -42.70 -2.87 -12.62
N GLY A 94 -44.00 -3.13 -12.60
CA GLY A 94 -44.70 -3.97 -13.57
C GLY A 94 -44.43 -5.48 -13.47
N PHE A 95 -43.63 -5.94 -12.51
CA PHE A 95 -43.52 -7.37 -12.22
C PHE A 95 -44.53 -7.79 -11.14
N GLN A 96 -45.04 -9.01 -11.28
CA GLN A 96 -45.89 -9.63 -10.26
C GLN A 96 -44.99 -10.32 -9.23
N MET A 97 -45.19 -10.05 -7.94
CA MET A 97 -44.37 -10.59 -6.86
C MET A 97 -45.21 -11.01 -5.66
N VAL A 98 -44.79 -12.08 -4.96
CA VAL A 98 -45.30 -12.45 -3.64
C VAL A 98 -44.18 -12.28 -2.63
N VAL A 99 -44.42 -11.52 -1.57
CA VAL A 99 -43.52 -11.33 -0.43
C VAL A 99 -44.11 -12.06 0.78
N SER A 100 -43.31 -12.91 1.42
CA SER A 100 -43.74 -13.69 2.59
C SER A 100 -42.68 -13.65 3.69
N THR A 101 -43.08 -13.36 4.93
CA THR A 101 -42.15 -13.32 6.08
C THR A 101 -42.25 -14.60 6.88
N HIS A 102 -41.13 -15.32 6.99
CA HIS A 102 -41.04 -16.62 7.66
C HIS A 102 -40.53 -16.48 9.10
N LEU A 103 -41.09 -17.28 10.00
CA LEU A 103 -40.82 -17.30 11.44
C LEU A 103 -40.24 -18.64 11.92
N ASP A 104 -39.93 -19.55 11.00
CA ASP A 104 -39.60 -20.95 11.28
C ASP A 104 -38.12 -21.20 11.63
N GLN A 105 -37.30 -20.14 11.65
CA GLN A 105 -35.88 -20.17 11.97
C GLN A 105 -35.54 -19.14 13.05
N ASP A 106 -34.38 -19.28 13.69
CA ASP A 106 -33.88 -18.37 14.74
C ASP A 106 -33.69 -16.91 14.26
N HIS A 107 -33.86 -16.64 12.96
CA HIS A 107 -33.80 -15.31 12.37
C HIS A 107 -34.99 -15.04 11.45
N LEU A 108 -35.50 -13.81 11.52
CA LEU A 108 -36.56 -13.33 10.64
C LEU A 108 -36.02 -13.10 9.22
N HIS A 109 -36.80 -13.51 8.21
CA HIS A 109 -36.43 -13.34 6.82
C HIS A 109 -37.66 -13.23 5.91
N ASN A 110 -37.52 -12.47 4.82
CA ASN A 110 -38.53 -12.37 3.77
C ASN A 110 -38.15 -13.26 2.60
N HIS A 111 -39.11 -14.00 2.07
CA HIS A 111 -39.06 -14.66 0.77
C HIS A 111 -39.80 -13.83 -0.28
N PHE A 112 -39.22 -13.76 -1.47
CA PHE A 112 -39.78 -13.07 -2.64
C PHE A 112 -39.90 -14.05 -3.79
N VAL A 113 -41.08 -14.22 -4.36
CA VAL A 113 -41.27 -14.95 -5.62
C VAL A 113 -41.79 -13.99 -6.67
N MET A 114 -41.01 -13.77 -7.73
CA MET A 114 -41.30 -12.83 -8.80
C MET A 114 -41.54 -13.54 -10.14
N ASN A 115 -42.55 -13.11 -10.88
CA ASN A 115 -42.76 -13.50 -12.27
C ASN A 115 -41.59 -13.00 -13.14
N THR A 116 -40.99 -13.85 -13.97
CA THR A 116 -39.91 -13.39 -14.86
C THR A 116 -40.37 -12.52 -16.01
N VAL A 117 -41.67 -12.37 -16.25
CA VAL A 117 -42.23 -11.58 -17.34
C VAL A 117 -42.97 -10.38 -16.75
N ASN A 118 -42.59 -9.18 -17.21
CA ASN A 118 -43.27 -7.95 -16.83
C ASN A 118 -44.67 -7.92 -17.45
N MET A 119 -45.70 -7.58 -16.68
CA MET A 119 -47.08 -7.64 -17.15
C MET A 119 -47.42 -6.53 -18.15
N GLU A 120 -46.75 -5.39 -18.08
CA GLU A 120 -47.07 -4.21 -18.90
C GLU A 120 -46.50 -4.31 -20.31
N HIS A 121 -45.25 -4.76 -20.42
CA HIS A 121 -44.52 -4.75 -21.70
C HIS A 121 -43.99 -6.13 -22.10
N GLY A 122 -44.26 -7.17 -21.30
CA GLY A 122 -43.91 -8.54 -21.62
C GLY A 122 -42.42 -8.84 -21.62
N LEU A 123 -41.53 -7.91 -21.26
CA LEU A 123 -40.08 -8.15 -21.27
C LEU A 123 -39.70 -9.10 -20.13
N LYS A 124 -38.75 -10.00 -20.41
CA LYS A 124 -38.22 -10.89 -19.38
C LYS A 124 -37.26 -10.12 -18.49
N TRP A 125 -37.29 -10.38 -17.19
CA TRP A 125 -36.34 -9.85 -16.22
C TRP A 125 -34.90 -10.23 -16.61
N GLN A 126 -34.05 -9.20 -16.76
CA GLN A 126 -32.62 -9.35 -17.03
C GLN A 126 -31.82 -8.56 -16.00
N GLN A 127 -30.78 -9.17 -15.43
CA GLN A 127 -29.90 -8.52 -14.47
C GLN A 127 -28.43 -8.85 -14.75
N SER A 128 -27.59 -7.82 -14.72
CA SER A 128 -26.15 -7.92 -14.54
C SER A 128 -25.78 -7.96 -13.04
N PRO A 129 -24.57 -8.39 -12.65
CA PRO A 129 -24.09 -8.33 -11.27
C PRO A 129 -24.20 -6.93 -10.65
N ALA A 130 -23.89 -5.88 -11.41
CA ALA A 130 -24.04 -4.49 -10.97
C ALA A 130 -25.50 -4.11 -10.67
N GLN A 131 -26.47 -4.65 -11.44
CA GLN A 131 -27.89 -4.38 -11.23
C GLN A 131 -28.48 -5.18 -10.05
N MET A 132 -27.88 -6.32 -9.70
CA MET A 132 -28.19 -7.02 -8.44
C MET A 132 -27.66 -6.26 -7.22
N GLN A 133 -26.49 -5.63 -7.35
CA GLN A 133 -25.93 -4.79 -6.30
C GLN A 133 -26.85 -3.60 -6.02
N MET A 134 -27.44 -2.96 -7.03
CA MET A 134 -28.41 -1.87 -6.84
C MET A 134 -29.64 -2.27 -6.00
N ALA A 135 -30.19 -3.47 -6.21
CA ALA A 135 -31.33 -3.96 -5.42
C ALA A 135 -30.94 -4.21 -3.95
N LYS A 136 -29.70 -4.66 -3.73
CA LYS A 136 -29.13 -4.83 -2.39
C LYS A 136 -28.84 -3.49 -1.72
N ASP A 137 -28.26 -2.53 -2.43
CA ASP A 137 -27.97 -1.19 -1.92
C ASP A 137 -29.27 -0.47 -1.53
N PHE A 138 -30.33 -0.64 -2.32
CA PHE A 138 -31.66 -0.12 -2.01
C PHE A 138 -32.29 -0.82 -0.79
N SER A 139 -32.16 -2.15 -0.68
CA SER A 139 -32.54 -2.89 0.52
C SER A 139 -31.78 -2.41 1.76
N ASP A 140 -30.47 -2.17 1.64
CA ASP A 140 -29.63 -1.66 2.73
C ASP A 140 -30.04 -0.22 3.12
N GLN A 141 -30.39 0.62 2.14
CA GLN A 141 -30.96 1.94 2.40
C GLN A 141 -32.26 1.86 3.20
N LEU A 142 -33.21 1.01 2.80
CA LEU A 142 -34.47 0.82 3.54
C LEU A 142 -34.21 0.40 4.99
N CYS A 143 -33.27 -0.51 5.22
CA CYS A 143 -32.93 -0.94 6.58
C CYS A 143 -32.28 0.16 7.42
N ARG A 144 -31.48 1.05 6.82
CA ARG A 144 -30.93 2.23 7.52
C ARG A 144 -32.01 3.22 7.94
N GLU A 145 -33.11 3.35 7.19
CA GLU A 145 -34.26 4.17 7.59
C GLU A 145 -34.90 3.65 8.90
N TYR A 146 -34.86 2.33 9.13
CA TYR A 146 -35.30 1.68 10.37
C TYR A 146 -34.19 1.53 11.41
N SER A 147 -33.02 2.16 11.21
CA SER A 147 -31.84 2.09 12.09
C SER A 147 -31.30 0.66 12.31
N LEU A 148 -31.43 -0.22 11.31
CA LEU A 148 -30.92 -1.59 11.33
C LEU A 148 -29.51 -1.69 10.73
N SER A 149 -28.72 -2.67 11.18
CA SER A 149 -27.37 -2.87 10.65
C SER A 149 -27.36 -3.45 9.23
N THR A 150 -26.35 -3.07 8.44
CA THR A 150 -26.13 -3.53 7.06
C THR A 150 -24.72 -4.10 6.93
N ILE A 151 -24.54 -5.13 6.08
CA ILE A 151 -23.23 -5.79 5.91
C ILE A 151 -22.49 -5.14 4.74
N GLU A 152 -21.33 -4.53 5.02
CA GLU A 152 -20.41 -4.12 3.96
C GLU A 152 -19.73 -5.35 3.35
N HIS A 153 -20.11 -5.69 2.11
CA HIS A 153 -19.44 -6.75 1.37
C HIS A 153 -18.38 -6.15 0.42
N LYS A 154 -17.10 -6.36 0.75
CA LYS A 154 -16.04 -6.37 -0.26
C LYS A 154 -16.22 -7.62 -1.11
N GLY A 155 -16.53 -7.46 -2.39
CA GLY A 155 -16.73 -8.57 -3.32
C GLY A 155 -15.45 -9.40 -3.45
N LYS A 156 -15.43 -10.60 -2.86
CA LYS A 156 -14.49 -11.65 -3.26
C LYS A 156 -15.08 -12.35 -4.48
N ASP A 157 -14.47 -12.16 -5.64
CA ASP A 157 -14.71 -13.03 -6.80
C ASP A 157 -14.42 -14.47 -6.37
N ARG A 158 -15.46 -15.32 -6.35
CA ARG A 158 -15.30 -16.74 -6.09
C ARG A 158 -14.81 -17.40 -7.37
N GLU A 159 -13.50 -17.53 -7.52
CA GLU A 159 -12.90 -18.54 -8.42
C GLU A 159 -13.39 -19.93 -7.99
N SER A 160 -13.68 -20.80 -8.97
CA SER A 160 -14.13 -22.16 -8.67
C SER A 160 -13.04 -22.90 -7.89
N SER A 161 -13.42 -23.63 -6.84
CA SER A 161 -12.50 -24.31 -5.92
C SER A 161 -11.59 -25.35 -6.60
N GLY A 162 -11.91 -25.76 -7.82
CA GLY A 162 -11.06 -26.63 -8.65
C GLY A 162 -9.94 -25.86 -9.37
N GLU A 163 -10.23 -24.68 -9.91
CA GLU A 163 -9.22 -23.84 -10.59
C GLU A 163 -8.31 -23.12 -9.60
N TYR A 164 -8.83 -22.73 -8.44
CA TYR A 164 -8.01 -22.20 -7.36
C TYR A 164 -6.94 -23.22 -6.92
N ARG A 165 -7.31 -24.50 -6.78
CA ARG A 165 -6.34 -25.58 -6.48
C ARG A 165 -5.41 -25.88 -7.65
N ALA A 166 -5.88 -25.84 -8.89
CA ALA A 166 -5.05 -26.00 -10.08
C ALA A 166 -4.04 -24.85 -10.23
N ARG A 167 -4.41 -23.62 -9.86
CA ARG A 167 -3.53 -22.45 -9.79
C ARG A 167 -2.50 -22.58 -8.68
N GLN A 168 -2.87 -23.15 -7.53
CA GLN A 168 -1.93 -23.41 -6.42
C GLN A 168 -0.87 -24.47 -6.73
N ILE A 169 -1.09 -25.33 -7.73
CA ILE A 169 -0.13 -26.37 -8.16
C ILE A 169 0.47 -26.13 -9.56
N GLY A 170 0.28 -24.94 -10.15
CA GLY A 170 0.86 -24.58 -11.45
C GLY A 170 0.22 -25.22 -12.69
N ARG A 171 -1.07 -25.60 -12.63
CA ARG A 171 -1.78 -26.38 -13.68
C ARG A 171 -3.07 -25.72 -14.21
N SER A 172 -3.22 -24.39 -14.10
CA SER A 172 -4.46 -23.72 -14.54
C SER A 172 -4.40 -23.33 -16.02
N TRP A 173 -4.97 -24.17 -16.89
CA TRP A 173 -5.07 -23.90 -18.33
C TRP A 173 -5.81 -22.59 -18.66
N LYS A 174 -6.72 -22.12 -17.79
CA LYS A 174 -7.35 -20.80 -17.97
C LYS A 174 -6.41 -19.64 -17.62
N HIS A 175 -5.52 -19.82 -16.66
CA HIS A 175 -4.50 -18.82 -16.34
C HIS A 175 -3.48 -18.71 -17.48
N GLU A 176 -3.00 -19.84 -17.99
CA GLU A 176 -2.14 -19.89 -19.18
C GLU A 176 -2.80 -19.22 -20.39
N LEU A 177 -4.09 -19.51 -20.61
CA LEU A 177 -4.87 -18.88 -21.66
C LEU A 177 -5.05 -17.37 -21.44
N ARG A 178 -5.22 -16.91 -20.19
CA ARG A 178 -5.31 -15.47 -19.87
C ARG A 178 -4.03 -14.74 -20.20
N LEU A 179 -2.88 -15.32 -19.84
CA LEU A 179 -1.57 -14.77 -20.15
C LEU A 179 -1.32 -14.72 -21.66
N ALA A 180 -1.69 -15.78 -22.38
CA ALA A 180 -1.60 -15.81 -23.84
C ALA A 180 -2.47 -14.72 -24.49
N VAL A 181 -3.70 -14.53 -24.01
CA VAL A 181 -4.62 -13.49 -24.52
C VAL A 181 -4.10 -12.07 -24.24
N ASP A 182 -3.60 -11.79 -23.04
CA ASP A 182 -3.01 -10.48 -22.70
C ASP A 182 -1.80 -10.16 -23.58
N ALA A 183 -0.91 -11.14 -23.74
CA ALA A 183 0.30 -11.03 -24.53
C ALA A 183 -0.02 -10.80 -26.01
N CYS A 184 -0.93 -11.59 -26.59
CA CYS A 184 -1.38 -11.40 -27.97
C CYS A 184 -2.09 -10.05 -28.14
N MET A 185 -2.90 -9.63 -27.16
CA MET A 185 -3.61 -8.36 -27.23
C MET A 185 -2.64 -7.16 -27.33
N LYS A 186 -1.60 -7.14 -26.50
CA LYS A 186 -0.59 -6.06 -26.45
C LYS A 186 0.34 -6.01 -27.66
N ASN A 187 0.40 -7.08 -28.46
CA ASN A 187 1.34 -7.25 -29.56
C ASN A 187 0.67 -7.50 -30.91
N SER A 188 -0.62 -7.23 -31.00
CA SER A 188 -1.36 -7.31 -32.26
C SER A 188 -1.80 -5.93 -32.67
N VAL A 189 -1.66 -5.61 -33.95
CA VAL A 189 -2.10 -4.33 -34.51
C VAL A 189 -3.45 -4.43 -35.19
N ASN A 190 -3.98 -5.62 -35.39
CA ASN A 190 -5.33 -5.85 -35.87
C ASN A 190 -5.82 -7.24 -35.43
N ARG A 191 -7.10 -7.52 -35.72
CA ARG A 191 -7.75 -8.78 -35.38
C ARG A 191 -7.09 -10.00 -36.00
N ASP A 192 -6.66 -9.92 -37.26
CA ASP A 192 -6.07 -11.06 -37.96
C ASP A 192 -4.71 -11.43 -37.36
N ASP A 193 -3.91 -10.41 -37.02
CA ASP A 193 -2.65 -10.58 -36.30
C ASP A 193 -2.86 -11.21 -34.92
N PHE A 194 -3.87 -10.77 -34.18
CA PHE A 194 -4.23 -11.36 -32.89
C PHE A 194 -4.62 -12.83 -33.01
N VAL A 195 -5.45 -13.17 -33.98
CA VAL A 195 -5.87 -14.56 -34.21
C VAL A 195 -4.67 -15.43 -34.63
N ASN A 196 -3.77 -14.90 -35.46
CA ASN A 196 -2.56 -15.61 -35.87
C ASN A 196 -1.59 -15.81 -34.70
N ASN A 197 -1.39 -14.79 -33.85
CA ASN A 197 -0.55 -14.88 -32.65
C ASN A 197 -1.11 -15.91 -31.65
N MET A 198 -2.43 -15.90 -31.40
CA MET A 198 -3.08 -16.92 -30.58
C MET A 198 -2.88 -18.33 -31.16
N ARG A 199 -2.98 -18.48 -32.49
CA ARG A 199 -2.74 -19.74 -33.19
C ARG A 199 -1.29 -20.23 -33.05
N ASN A 200 -0.31 -19.33 -33.15
CA ASN A 200 1.11 -19.64 -32.94
C ASN A 200 1.38 -20.14 -31.51
N LEU A 201 0.64 -19.62 -30.53
CA LEU A 201 0.69 -20.09 -29.15
C LEU A 201 -0.08 -21.41 -28.91
N GLY A 202 -0.71 -21.99 -29.93
CA GLY A 202 -1.43 -23.27 -29.87
C GLY A 202 -2.89 -23.15 -29.44
N TYR A 203 -3.48 -21.96 -29.55
CA TYR A 203 -4.88 -21.69 -29.22
C TYR A 203 -5.68 -21.35 -30.48
N ASP A 204 -6.85 -21.97 -30.64
CA ASP A 204 -7.77 -21.54 -31.70
C ASP A 204 -8.67 -20.41 -31.18
N THR A 205 -9.01 -19.46 -32.05
CA THR A 205 -9.76 -18.25 -31.67
C THR A 205 -10.96 -18.05 -32.58
N LYS A 206 -12.16 -18.09 -31.99
CA LYS A 206 -13.41 -17.77 -32.66
C LYS A 206 -13.83 -16.34 -32.35
N TRP A 207 -13.38 -15.43 -33.20
CA TRP A 207 -13.80 -14.03 -33.24
C TRP A 207 -14.74 -13.84 -34.42
N THR A 208 -15.99 -13.41 -34.20
CA THR A 208 -16.99 -13.15 -35.27
C THR A 208 -17.78 -11.89 -34.95
N ASP A 209 -18.24 -11.16 -35.98
CA ASP A 209 -18.89 -9.85 -35.80
C ASP A 209 -20.31 -9.96 -35.21
N THR A 210 -20.95 -11.12 -35.36
CA THR A 210 -22.32 -11.38 -34.92
C THR A 210 -22.44 -11.84 -33.46
N ARG A 211 -21.33 -12.25 -32.83
CA ARG A 211 -21.32 -12.73 -31.44
C ARG A 211 -20.86 -11.62 -30.51
N LYS A 212 -21.45 -11.54 -29.32
CA LYS A 212 -21.06 -10.53 -28.32
C LYS A 212 -19.64 -10.72 -27.77
N ASP A 213 -19.12 -11.95 -27.79
CA ASP A 213 -17.87 -12.29 -27.12
C ASP A 213 -16.92 -13.15 -27.99
N ILE A 214 -15.63 -13.14 -27.68
CA ILE A 214 -14.57 -13.95 -28.29
C ILE A 214 -14.47 -15.26 -27.53
N THR A 215 -14.32 -16.38 -28.24
CA THR A 215 -14.12 -17.69 -27.61
C THR A 215 -12.79 -18.28 -28.06
N PHE A 216 -11.96 -18.65 -27.11
CA PHE A 216 -10.68 -19.32 -27.30
C PHE A 216 -10.82 -20.81 -27.05
N PHE A 217 -9.99 -21.59 -27.70
CA PHE A 217 -9.93 -23.04 -27.54
C PHE A 217 -8.48 -23.43 -27.26
N THR A 218 -8.27 -24.21 -26.22
CA THR A 218 -6.96 -24.84 -25.98
C THR A 218 -6.63 -25.86 -27.06
N ALA A 219 -5.37 -26.32 -27.12
CA ALA A 219 -4.96 -27.42 -27.99
C ALA A 219 -5.79 -28.71 -27.77
N GLU A 220 -6.33 -28.90 -26.57
CA GLU A 220 -7.24 -30.00 -26.20
C GLU A 220 -8.72 -29.72 -26.57
N GLY A 221 -9.01 -28.58 -27.19
CA GLY A 221 -10.35 -28.19 -27.62
C GLY A 221 -11.25 -27.61 -26.51
N LYS A 222 -10.70 -27.26 -25.34
CA LYS A 222 -11.50 -26.69 -24.22
C LYS A 222 -11.88 -25.23 -24.53
N PRO A 223 -13.19 -24.89 -24.58
CA PRO A 223 -13.60 -23.53 -24.87
C PRO A 223 -13.53 -22.64 -23.62
N CYS A 224 -13.01 -21.43 -23.77
CA CYS A 224 -13.13 -20.36 -22.79
C CYS A 224 -13.50 -19.05 -23.47
N ARG A 225 -14.49 -18.34 -22.93
CA ARG A 225 -14.90 -17.04 -23.46
C ARG A 225 -14.10 -15.93 -22.79
N LEU A 226 -13.83 -14.84 -23.52
CA LEU A 226 -13.07 -13.71 -23.02
C LEU A 226 -13.69 -13.14 -21.74
N ASP A 227 -15.02 -13.05 -21.66
CA ASP A 227 -15.74 -12.58 -20.46
C ASP A 227 -15.51 -13.45 -19.20
N ASN A 228 -15.14 -14.72 -19.39
CA ASN A 228 -14.81 -15.66 -18.32
C ASN A 228 -13.31 -15.73 -18.04
N LEU A 229 -12.47 -15.09 -18.86
CA LEU A 229 -11.04 -14.94 -18.66
C LEU A 229 -10.72 -13.67 -17.89
N ASP A 230 -11.28 -12.54 -18.34
CA ASP A 230 -11.16 -11.24 -17.70
C ASP A 230 -12.40 -10.41 -18.04
N LYS A 231 -13.08 -9.90 -17.01
CA LYS A 231 -14.31 -9.10 -17.18
C LYS A 231 -14.02 -7.72 -17.77
N GLU A 232 -12.78 -7.25 -17.69
CA GLU A 232 -12.35 -5.95 -18.25
C GLU A 232 -11.98 -6.06 -19.72
N TRP A 233 -11.73 -7.26 -20.24
CA TRP A 233 -11.42 -7.47 -21.64
C TRP A 233 -12.69 -7.65 -22.45
N THR A 234 -13.01 -6.63 -23.23
CA THR A 234 -14.14 -6.62 -24.17
C THR A 234 -13.61 -6.54 -25.59
N LYS A 235 -14.44 -6.90 -26.59
CA LYS A 235 -14.05 -6.78 -28.00
C LYS A 235 -13.62 -5.36 -28.35
N GLU A 236 -14.36 -4.40 -27.82
CA GLU A 236 -14.13 -2.97 -28.01
C GLU A 236 -12.77 -2.56 -27.42
N VAL A 237 -12.44 -3.02 -26.21
CA VAL A 237 -11.13 -2.77 -25.57
C VAL A 237 -9.98 -3.38 -26.37
N LEU A 238 -10.14 -4.60 -26.89
CA LEU A 238 -9.11 -5.23 -27.72
C LEU A 238 -8.93 -4.46 -29.05
N GLU A 239 -10.03 -4.06 -29.71
CA GLU A 239 -9.98 -3.28 -30.95
C GLU A 239 -9.41 -1.87 -30.77
N GLU A 240 -9.69 -1.21 -29.65
CA GLU A 240 -9.07 0.07 -29.27
C GLU A 240 -7.57 -0.10 -28.98
N THR A 241 -7.20 -1.18 -28.28
CA THR A 241 -5.79 -1.52 -28.02
C THR A 241 -5.04 -1.76 -29.33
N PHE A 242 -5.67 -2.37 -30.33
CA PHE A 242 -5.05 -2.55 -31.64
C PHE A 242 -4.83 -1.23 -32.39
N LYS A 243 -5.79 -0.30 -32.33
CA LYS A 243 -5.62 1.05 -32.88
C LYS A 243 -4.49 1.80 -32.19
N PHE A 244 -4.42 1.71 -30.87
CA PHE A 244 -3.33 2.28 -30.08
C PHE A 244 -1.97 1.66 -30.45
N ASN A 245 -1.91 0.34 -30.63
CA ASN A 245 -0.70 -0.37 -31.07
C ASN A 245 -0.25 0.04 -32.48
N GLN A 246 -1.20 0.33 -33.39
CA GLN A 246 -0.91 0.86 -34.74
C GLN A 246 -0.29 2.26 -34.69
N GLU A 247 -0.66 3.09 -33.71
CA GLU A 247 -0.24 4.49 -33.61
C GLU A 247 1.10 4.69 -32.87
N LEU A 248 1.51 3.76 -32.01
CA LEU A 248 2.62 3.97 -31.06
C LEU A 248 3.85 3.08 -31.22
N LYS A 249 3.82 1.97 -31.97
CA LYS A 249 4.94 1.01 -32.02
C LYS A 249 5.59 0.92 -33.39
N ASN A 250 6.93 1.02 -33.42
CA ASN A 250 7.74 0.66 -34.57
C ASN A 250 7.67 -0.87 -34.77
N PRO A 251 7.51 -1.41 -36.00
CA PRO A 251 7.38 -2.86 -36.24
C PRO A 251 8.53 -3.71 -35.69
N GLU A 252 9.74 -3.15 -35.58
CA GLU A 252 10.91 -3.83 -35.00
C GLU A 252 10.80 -4.05 -33.49
N ASP A 253 10.21 -3.09 -32.74
CA ASP A 253 10.00 -3.21 -31.29
C ASP A 253 8.95 -4.28 -30.95
N MET A 254 7.93 -4.43 -31.80
CA MET A 254 6.93 -5.50 -31.63
C MET A 254 7.50 -6.88 -31.91
N ALA A 255 8.33 -7.03 -32.94
CA ALA A 255 8.96 -8.31 -33.25
C ALA A 255 9.89 -8.77 -32.11
N GLY A 256 10.60 -7.84 -31.46
CA GLY A 256 11.45 -8.13 -30.29
C GLY A 256 10.65 -8.61 -29.07
N GLU A 257 9.56 -7.95 -28.71
CA GLU A 257 8.70 -8.34 -27.59
C GLU A 257 7.94 -9.66 -27.84
N ILE A 258 7.47 -9.88 -29.07
CA ILE A 258 6.83 -11.14 -29.48
C ILE A 258 7.83 -12.30 -29.37
N LYS A 259 9.08 -12.12 -29.82
CA LYS A 259 10.11 -13.16 -29.76
C LYS A 259 10.49 -13.52 -28.32
N LYS A 260 10.55 -12.53 -27.41
CA LYS A 260 10.74 -12.75 -25.95
C LYS A 260 9.60 -13.57 -25.34
N LEU A 261 8.37 -13.30 -25.76
CA LEU A 261 7.17 -14.00 -25.27
C LEU A 261 7.03 -15.40 -25.85
N GLU A 262 7.33 -15.58 -27.14
CA GLU A 262 7.40 -16.89 -27.80
C GLU A 262 8.40 -17.80 -27.10
N LEU A 263 9.59 -17.27 -26.77
CA LEU A 263 10.62 -18.00 -26.04
C LEU A 263 10.18 -18.34 -24.61
N ALA A 264 9.59 -17.38 -23.87
CA ALA A 264 9.11 -17.60 -22.51
C ALA A 264 7.97 -18.64 -22.44
N VAL A 265 7.07 -18.66 -23.44
CA VAL A 265 5.98 -19.65 -23.52
C VAL A 265 6.50 -21.02 -23.97
N GLN A 266 7.48 -21.08 -24.88
CA GLN A 266 8.13 -22.34 -25.25
C GLN A 266 8.84 -22.99 -24.05
N VAL A 267 9.50 -22.19 -23.20
CA VAL A 267 10.17 -22.66 -21.99
C VAL A 267 9.18 -23.11 -20.92
N ALA A 268 8.07 -22.39 -20.74
CA ALA A 268 6.98 -22.80 -19.84
C ALA A 268 6.33 -24.13 -20.29
N LYS A 269 6.19 -24.34 -21.61
CA LYS A 269 5.70 -25.60 -22.19
C LYS A 269 6.70 -26.74 -22.04
N ALA A 270 7.99 -26.49 -22.27
CA ALA A 270 9.04 -27.48 -22.09
C ALA A 270 9.10 -27.97 -20.63
N GLY A 271 9.04 -27.06 -19.63
CA GLY A 271 9.01 -27.43 -18.21
C GLY A 271 7.77 -28.26 -17.82
N ALA A 272 6.61 -28.00 -18.43
CA ALA A 272 5.38 -28.77 -18.21
C ALA A 272 5.40 -30.16 -18.90
N GLU A 273 6.14 -30.30 -20.00
CA GLU A 273 6.36 -31.57 -20.71
C GLU A 273 7.39 -32.46 -19.98
N THR A 274 8.45 -31.89 -19.41
CA THR A 274 9.44 -32.63 -18.59
C THR A 274 8.80 -33.18 -17.31
N GLN A 275 7.94 -32.40 -16.63
CA GLN A 275 7.17 -32.88 -15.46
C GLN A 275 6.10 -33.93 -15.81
N LYS A 276 5.54 -33.90 -17.03
CA LYS A 276 4.66 -34.96 -17.54
C LYS A 276 5.43 -36.25 -17.85
N ALA A 277 6.66 -36.14 -18.33
CA ALA A 277 7.54 -37.28 -18.59
C ALA A 277 8.01 -37.94 -17.28
N GLU A 278 8.31 -37.15 -16.24
CA GLU A 278 8.63 -37.65 -14.88
C GLU A 278 7.41 -38.32 -14.22
N GLN A 279 6.20 -37.80 -14.41
CA GLN A 279 4.97 -38.42 -13.90
C GLN A 279 4.58 -39.70 -14.64
N GLN A 280 4.88 -39.84 -15.93
CA GLN A 280 4.69 -41.11 -16.63
C GLN A 280 5.72 -42.19 -16.22
N ALA A 281 6.86 -41.78 -15.67
CA ALA A 281 7.84 -42.69 -15.07
C ALA A 281 7.42 -43.11 -13.65
N ASP A 282 6.80 -42.22 -12.87
CA ASP A 282 6.24 -42.51 -11.54
C ASP A 282 4.87 -43.23 -11.60
N GLU A 283 4.10 -43.12 -12.68
CA GLU A 283 2.79 -43.78 -12.86
C GLU A 283 2.86 -45.32 -12.97
N GLN A 284 4.06 -45.92 -12.96
CA GLN A 284 4.24 -47.37 -12.79
C GLN A 284 4.36 -47.84 -11.33
N ASN A 285 4.47 -46.92 -10.36
CA ASN A 285 4.44 -47.24 -8.94
C ASN A 285 3.37 -46.41 -8.21
N ASP A 286 2.51 -47.10 -7.47
CA ASP A 286 1.47 -46.56 -6.60
C ASP A 286 0.18 -46.01 -7.24
N THR A 287 -0.71 -46.96 -7.48
CA THR A 287 -2.16 -46.74 -7.39
C THR A 287 -2.61 -46.47 -5.94
N LYS A 288 -3.42 -45.40 -5.77
CA LYS A 288 -4.18 -44.89 -4.57
C LYS A 288 -3.43 -43.79 -3.82
N ASP A 289 -3.97 -42.58 -3.63
CA ASP A 289 -5.18 -42.35 -2.83
C ASP A 289 -5.86 -40.97 -3.09
N SER A 290 -7.10 -40.88 -2.62
CA SER A 290 -8.13 -39.87 -2.87
C SER A 290 -8.24 -38.77 -1.80
N MET A 291 -8.80 -37.62 -2.20
CA MET A 291 -9.48 -36.54 -1.44
C MET A 291 -9.44 -36.53 0.12
N LYS A 292 -8.94 -35.42 0.71
CA LYS A 292 -8.93 -35.15 2.17
C LYS A 292 -10.34 -34.93 2.77
N SER A 293 -10.69 -35.76 3.76
CA SER A 293 -11.91 -35.77 4.58
C SER A 293 -11.79 -34.88 5.82
N TRP A 294 -12.91 -34.50 6.47
CA TRP A 294 -12.90 -33.80 7.77
C TRP A 294 -12.29 -34.65 8.89
N GLU A 295 -12.27 -35.97 8.71
CA GLU A 295 -11.60 -36.91 9.61
C GLU A 295 -10.07 -36.75 9.54
N ASP A 296 -9.50 -36.34 8.40
CA ASP A 296 -8.06 -36.10 8.26
C ASP A 296 -7.62 -34.82 8.98
N LYS A 297 -8.49 -33.80 8.98
CA LYS A 297 -8.27 -32.58 9.77
C LYS A 297 -8.28 -32.87 11.28
N LEU A 298 -9.19 -33.75 11.71
CA LEU A 298 -9.24 -34.19 13.10
C LEU A 298 -8.01 -35.02 13.47
N ARG A 299 -7.52 -35.90 12.59
CA ARG A 299 -6.28 -36.67 12.79
C ARG A 299 -5.06 -35.76 12.93
N GLN A 300 -4.91 -34.80 12.02
CA GLN A 300 -3.81 -33.83 12.07
C GLN A 300 -3.83 -33.00 13.38
N ALA A 301 -5.01 -32.55 13.81
CA ALA A 301 -5.15 -31.84 15.07
C ALA A 301 -4.78 -32.71 16.29
N ILE A 302 -5.18 -33.98 16.28
CA ILE A 302 -4.81 -34.95 17.32
C ILE A 302 -3.31 -35.16 17.37
N ASP A 303 -2.65 -35.36 16.22
CA ASP A 303 -1.20 -35.61 16.15
C ASP A 303 -0.41 -34.41 16.64
N THR A 304 -0.73 -33.21 16.14
CA THR A 304 -0.08 -31.96 16.58
C THR A 304 -0.28 -31.69 18.07
N CYS A 305 -1.50 -31.90 18.61
CA CYS A 305 -1.72 -31.73 20.04
C CYS A 305 -1.01 -32.81 20.86
N MET A 306 -0.90 -34.04 20.35
CA MET A 306 -0.24 -35.14 21.05
C MET A 306 1.26 -34.92 21.17
N GLU A 307 1.92 -34.40 20.12
CA GLU A 307 3.35 -34.05 20.12
C GLU A 307 3.70 -32.94 21.11
N ASN A 308 2.77 -32.01 21.34
CA ASN A 308 3.01 -30.83 22.18
C ASN A 308 2.51 -30.96 23.63
N SER A 309 1.94 -32.11 23.98
CA SER A 309 1.36 -32.32 25.31
C SER A 309 2.21 -33.26 26.16
N ILE A 310 2.39 -32.92 27.43
CA ILE A 310 3.11 -33.76 28.41
C ILE A 310 2.19 -34.54 29.35
N GLY A 311 0.89 -34.50 29.09
CA GLY A 311 -0.11 -35.23 29.86
C GLY A 311 -1.53 -35.00 29.35
N ARG A 312 -2.47 -35.82 29.83
CA ARG A 312 -3.88 -35.78 29.40
C ARG A 312 -4.55 -34.42 29.59
N ALA A 313 -4.30 -33.73 30.70
CA ALA A 313 -4.93 -32.42 30.96
C ALA A 313 -4.46 -31.36 29.95
N ASP A 314 -3.17 -31.38 29.63
CA ASP A 314 -2.51 -30.49 28.67
C ASP A 314 -3.05 -30.73 27.25
N PHE A 315 -3.16 -31.99 26.86
CA PHE A 315 -3.75 -32.40 25.58
C PHE A 315 -5.19 -31.93 25.39
N ILE A 316 -6.02 -32.05 26.43
CA ILE A 316 -7.42 -31.59 26.38
C ILE A 316 -7.49 -30.07 26.21
N VAL A 317 -6.59 -29.32 26.86
CA VAL A 317 -6.50 -27.86 26.72
C VAL A 317 -6.07 -27.49 25.29
N ASN A 318 -5.03 -28.13 24.77
CA ASN A 318 -4.53 -27.86 23.42
C ASN A 318 -5.58 -28.15 22.34
N MET A 319 -6.29 -29.27 22.44
CA MET A 319 -7.41 -29.59 21.54
C MET A 319 -8.55 -28.57 21.65
N ARG A 320 -8.84 -28.08 22.85
CA ARG A 320 -9.85 -27.03 23.07
C ARG A 320 -9.44 -25.69 22.46
N THR A 321 -8.17 -25.33 22.51
CA THR A 321 -7.64 -24.13 21.84
C THR A 321 -7.85 -24.19 20.33
N LEU A 322 -7.81 -25.38 19.74
CA LEU A 322 -8.12 -25.62 18.33
C LEU A 322 -9.63 -25.75 18.04
N GLY A 323 -10.50 -25.52 19.05
CA GLY A 323 -11.96 -25.57 18.92
C GLY A 323 -12.56 -26.97 19.04
N TYR A 324 -11.78 -28.00 19.40
CA TYR A 324 -12.27 -29.37 19.57
C TYR A 324 -12.59 -29.68 21.04
N GLU A 325 -13.71 -30.36 21.30
CA GLU A 325 -13.98 -30.90 22.64
C GLU A 325 -13.52 -32.35 22.75
N VAL A 326 -12.84 -32.67 23.84
CA VAL A 326 -12.32 -34.02 24.11
C VAL A 326 -12.97 -34.61 25.34
N ASN A 327 -13.78 -35.63 25.13
CA ASN A 327 -14.36 -36.45 26.19
C ASN A 327 -13.48 -37.67 26.45
N TRP A 328 -12.52 -37.50 27.35
CA TRP A 328 -11.66 -38.56 27.85
C TRP A 328 -12.01 -38.81 29.32
N THR A 329 -12.50 -40.01 29.66
CA THR A 329 -12.73 -40.47 31.04
C THR A 329 -12.03 -41.80 31.29
N ASP A 330 -11.72 -42.13 32.55
CA ASP A 330 -11.02 -43.37 32.91
C ASP A 330 -11.94 -44.61 32.84
N THR A 331 -13.25 -44.40 32.93
CA THR A 331 -14.26 -45.47 32.93
C THR A 331 -14.73 -45.90 31.54
N ARG A 332 -14.53 -45.07 30.51
CA ARG A 332 -14.92 -45.40 29.13
C ARG A 332 -13.76 -46.01 28.38
N LYS A 333 -14.02 -46.99 27.51
CA LYS A 333 -12.97 -47.62 26.69
C LYS A 333 -12.33 -46.63 25.70
N ASP A 334 -13.14 -45.80 25.05
CA ASP A 334 -12.71 -44.91 23.97
C ASP A 334 -12.68 -43.43 24.38
N ILE A 335 -11.80 -42.64 23.75
CA ILE A 335 -11.79 -41.17 23.79
C ILE A 335 -12.73 -40.67 22.70
N THR A 336 -13.63 -39.74 23.02
CA THR A 336 -14.53 -39.13 22.02
C THR A 336 -14.10 -37.70 21.73
N PHE A 337 -13.86 -37.39 20.46
CA PHE A 337 -13.57 -36.06 19.95
C PHE A 337 -14.82 -35.45 19.33
N ILE A 338 -15.02 -34.16 19.57
CA ILE A 338 -16.11 -33.37 19.01
C ILE A 338 -15.50 -32.20 18.24
N THR A 339 -15.79 -32.11 16.95
CA THR A 339 -15.34 -31.01 16.09
C THR A 339 -16.04 -29.70 16.45
N PRO A 340 -15.51 -28.53 16.05
CA PRO A 340 -16.22 -27.24 16.19
C PRO A 340 -17.64 -27.26 15.60
N GLU A 341 -17.86 -28.03 14.53
CA GLU A 341 -19.16 -28.19 13.87
C GLU A 341 -20.07 -29.26 14.54
N GLY A 342 -19.74 -29.71 15.76
CA GLY A 342 -20.56 -30.63 16.56
C GLY A 342 -20.49 -32.11 16.17
N ARG A 343 -19.64 -32.51 15.21
CA ARG A 343 -19.48 -33.90 14.78
C ARG A 343 -18.68 -34.69 15.81
N LYS A 344 -19.14 -35.89 16.15
CA LYS A 344 -18.50 -36.74 17.17
C LYS A 344 -17.79 -37.93 16.53
N ARG A 345 -16.56 -38.19 16.93
CA ARG A 345 -15.82 -39.39 16.51
C ARG A 345 -15.05 -40.01 17.68
N ARG A 346 -15.06 -41.33 17.80
CA ARG A 346 -14.26 -42.04 18.80
C ARG A 346 -12.88 -42.36 18.23
N ASN A 347 -11.84 -42.30 19.06
CA ASN A 347 -10.47 -42.65 18.68
C ASN A 347 -10.41 -44.03 17.98
N SER A 348 -11.02 -45.06 18.57
CA SER A 348 -11.03 -46.44 18.02
C SER A 348 -11.70 -46.58 16.65
N THR A 349 -12.60 -45.66 16.29
CA THR A 349 -13.28 -45.60 14.99
C THR A 349 -12.70 -44.55 14.05
N LEU A 350 -11.76 -43.76 14.56
CA LEU A 350 -11.01 -42.79 13.80
C LEU A 350 -9.76 -43.48 13.27
N ASP A 351 -8.94 -44.06 14.16
CA ASP A 351 -7.77 -44.87 13.86
C ASP A 351 -7.59 -45.95 14.93
N GLU A 352 -7.35 -47.19 14.52
CA GLU A 352 -7.11 -48.31 15.44
C GLU A 352 -5.83 -48.15 16.26
N ASN A 353 -4.85 -47.36 15.78
CA ASN A 353 -3.58 -47.10 16.44
C ASN A 353 -3.65 -45.98 17.49
N LEU A 354 -4.71 -45.17 17.51
CA LEU A 354 -4.91 -44.10 18.49
C LEU A 354 -5.48 -44.64 19.82
N THR A 355 -4.80 -45.60 20.44
CA THR A 355 -5.19 -46.17 21.74
C THR A 355 -4.85 -45.21 22.89
N LYS A 356 -5.52 -45.35 24.05
CA LYS A 356 -5.21 -44.50 25.21
C LYS A 356 -3.77 -44.68 25.68
N GLU A 357 -3.26 -45.90 25.54
CA GLU A 357 -1.89 -46.29 25.83
C GLU A 357 -0.92 -45.54 24.90
N ALA A 358 -1.20 -45.43 23.60
CA ALA A 358 -0.38 -44.68 22.65
C ALA A 358 -0.26 -43.19 23.02
N PHE A 359 -1.36 -42.57 23.46
CA PHE A 359 -1.31 -41.19 23.96
C PHE A 359 -0.47 -41.06 25.24
N ILE A 360 -0.62 -41.99 26.19
CA ILE A 360 0.15 -41.96 27.44
C ILE A 360 1.64 -42.15 27.17
N GLU A 361 2.02 -43.05 26.26
CA GLU A 361 3.41 -43.23 25.84
C GLU A 361 3.98 -41.98 25.16
N ALA A 362 3.22 -41.33 24.27
CA ALA A 362 3.63 -40.07 23.66
C ALA A 362 3.87 -38.98 24.71
N PHE A 363 2.96 -38.83 25.68
CA PHE A 363 3.11 -37.86 26.76
C PHE A 363 4.33 -38.14 27.64
N ASN A 364 4.61 -39.40 27.93
CA ASN A 364 5.80 -39.79 28.70
C ASN A 364 7.10 -39.49 27.93
N ARG A 365 7.14 -39.77 26.62
CA ARG A 365 8.28 -39.39 25.76
C ARG A 365 8.49 -37.87 25.75
N ASN A 366 7.42 -37.10 25.61
CA ASN A 366 7.49 -35.64 25.61
C ASN A 366 7.95 -35.08 26.96
N LYS A 367 7.54 -35.72 28.07
CA LYS A 367 7.98 -35.36 29.42
C LYS A 367 9.48 -35.63 29.60
N GLU A 368 9.97 -36.79 29.15
CA GLU A 368 11.41 -37.09 29.15
C GLU A 368 12.21 -36.13 28.26
N TYR A 369 11.65 -35.69 27.14
CA TYR A 369 12.28 -34.71 26.26
C TYR A 369 12.40 -33.33 26.92
N LYS A 370 11.34 -32.86 27.57
CA LYS A 370 11.36 -31.61 28.36
C LYS A 370 12.31 -31.68 29.55
N ASP A 371 12.37 -32.82 30.24
CA ASP A 371 13.31 -33.02 31.35
C ASP A 371 14.77 -33.01 30.85
N ARG A 372 15.05 -33.57 29.66
CA ARG A 372 16.37 -33.47 28.99
C ARG A 372 16.70 -32.07 28.52
N GLU A 373 15.73 -31.31 28.03
CA GLU A 373 15.91 -29.91 27.60
C GLU A 373 16.21 -28.99 28.80
N VAL A 374 15.52 -29.18 29.93
CA VAL A 374 15.83 -28.48 31.19
C VAL A 374 17.22 -28.86 31.67
N MET A 375 17.61 -30.13 31.60
CA MET A 375 18.95 -30.59 31.97
C MET A 375 20.04 -30.02 31.05
N ALA A 376 19.79 -29.94 29.75
CA ALA A 376 20.68 -29.30 28.78
C ALA A 376 20.81 -27.79 29.01
N THR A 377 19.73 -27.13 29.44
CA THR A 377 19.73 -25.71 29.78
C THR A 377 20.52 -25.44 31.06
N GLU A 378 20.43 -26.32 32.06
CA GLU A 378 21.21 -26.24 33.29
C GLU A 378 22.70 -26.56 33.06
N ILE A 379 23.02 -27.52 32.18
CA ILE A 379 24.39 -27.79 31.70
C ILE A 379 24.95 -26.55 30.98
N ARG A 380 24.16 -25.91 30.11
CA ARG A 380 24.56 -24.68 29.41
C ARG A 380 24.82 -23.52 30.36
N LYS A 381 24.05 -23.40 31.46
CA LYS A 381 24.31 -22.41 32.53
C LYS A 381 25.60 -22.72 33.32
N MET A 382 25.92 -24.00 33.52
CA MET A 382 27.19 -24.41 34.15
C MET A 382 28.38 -24.15 33.21
N GLU A 383 28.24 -24.42 31.91
CA GLU A 383 29.24 -24.12 30.89
C GLU A 383 29.46 -22.61 30.70
N LEU A 384 28.42 -21.79 30.86
CA LEU A 384 28.53 -20.33 30.85
C LEU A 384 29.31 -19.80 32.08
N ARG A 385 29.11 -20.39 33.27
CA ARG A 385 29.91 -20.07 34.47
C ARG A 385 31.37 -20.48 34.34
N ASP A 386 31.67 -21.54 33.57
CA ASP A 386 33.04 -22.00 33.33
C ASP A 386 33.72 -21.28 32.14
N LYS A 387 32.94 -20.58 31.30
CA LYS A 387 33.43 -19.69 30.24
C LYS A 387 33.76 -18.29 30.77
N ASP A 388 32.97 -17.76 31.70
CA ASP A 388 33.25 -16.47 32.34
C ASP A 388 34.53 -16.49 33.19
N SER A 389 34.92 -17.65 33.73
CA SER A 389 36.18 -17.84 34.46
C SER A 389 37.42 -18.02 33.56
N LYS A 390 37.22 -18.39 32.29
CA LYS A 390 38.30 -18.60 31.30
C LYS A 390 38.50 -17.41 30.34
N ALA A 391 37.54 -16.50 30.24
CA ALA A 391 37.60 -15.35 29.35
C ALA A 391 38.51 -14.18 29.83
N GLU A 392 39.05 -14.23 31.06
CA GLU A 392 40.06 -13.26 31.53
C GLU A 392 41.51 -13.62 31.12
N LEU A 393 41.75 -14.79 30.52
CA LEU A 393 43.07 -15.27 30.12
C LEU A 393 43.03 -15.80 28.69
N HIS A 394 43.12 -14.90 27.71
CA HIS A 394 43.87 -15.02 26.44
C HIS A 394 43.32 -14.01 25.42
N LYS A 395 44.09 -12.93 25.24
CA LYS A 395 44.06 -12.06 24.06
C LYS A 395 44.90 -12.71 22.94
N GLU A 396 44.55 -12.36 21.71
CA GLU A 396 45.23 -12.62 20.42
C GLU A 396 44.86 -13.93 19.70
N GLU A 397 44.00 -13.82 18.66
CA GLU A 397 44.27 -14.25 17.28
C GLU A 397 43.17 -13.71 16.33
N ALA A 398 43.53 -13.50 15.06
CA ALA A 398 42.93 -12.59 14.08
C ALA A 398 41.61 -13.07 13.41
N PRO A 399 40.76 -12.15 12.89
CA PRO A 399 39.54 -12.48 12.16
C PRO A 399 39.79 -12.71 10.67
N ILE A 400 39.17 -13.76 10.13
CA ILE A 400 39.18 -14.12 8.70
C ILE A 400 38.09 -13.31 7.97
N GLU A 401 38.52 -12.71 6.85
CA GLU A 401 37.86 -12.05 5.69
C GLU A 401 36.65 -12.82 5.12
N GLU A 402 35.70 -12.33 4.30
CA GLU A 402 35.41 -11.20 3.38
C GLU A 402 33.85 -11.27 3.22
N GLY A 403 33.02 -10.26 2.93
CA GLY A 403 33.04 -9.33 1.81
C GLY A 403 31.79 -9.54 0.94
N ASN A 404 31.22 -8.46 0.41
CA ASN A 404 29.87 -8.44 -0.17
C ASN A 404 29.78 -9.29 -1.46
N HIS A 405 29.29 -10.52 -1.36
CA HIS A 405 28.83 -11.27 -2.51
C HIS A 405 27.55 -12.04 -2.17
N GLU A 406 26.76 -12.36 -3.20
CA GLU A 406 26.20 -13.71 -3.24
C GLU A 406 27.41 -14.62 -3.00
N LEU A 407 27.62 -15.17 -1.81
CA LEU A 407 28.82 -15.94 -1.49
C LEU A 407 28.47 -17.40 -1.34
N GLU A 408 29.07 -18.17 -2.24
CA GLU A 408 29.81 -19.42 -2.04
C GLU A 408 29.21 -20.42 -1.05
N PRO A 409 28.82 -21.62 -1.53
CA PRO A 409 28.58 -22.72 -0.63
C PRO A 409 29.88 -23.13 0.08
N VAL A 410 29.75 -23.35 1.39
CA VAL A 410 30.83 -23.76 2.29
C VAL A 410 31.45 -25.08 1.80
N GLU A 411 32.70 -25.05 1.36
CA GLU A 411 33.52 -26.26 1.22
C GLU A 411 33.93 -26.74 2.62
N VAL A 412 33.29 -27.80 3.10
CA VAL A 412 33.87 -28.63 4.17
C VAL A 412 34.91 -29.51 3.49
N GLY A 413 36.17 -29.34 3.89
CA GLY A 413 37.30 -29.99 3.27
C GLY A 413 37.19 -31.51 3.28
N ASP A 414 37.54 -32.11 2.14
CA ASP A 414 38.06 -33.46 2.10
C ASP A 414 39.30 -33.49 1.20
N SER A 415 40.32 -34.11 1.75
CA SER A 415 41.68 -34.30 1.24
C SER A 415 41.77 -34.93 -0.15
N ASP A 416 42.74 -34.45 -0.93
CA ASP A 416 43.51 -35.18 -1.95
C ASP A 416 42.86 -36.41 -2.61
N ILE A 417 42.19 -36.23 -3.75
CA ILE A 417 42.21 -37.22 -4.83
C ILE A 417 42.34 -36.49 -6.17
N HIS A 418 43.53 -36.59 -6.74
CA HIS A 418 43.84 -36.25 -8.13
C HIS A 418 43.08 -37.20 -9.06
N VAL A 419 42.21 -36.68 -9.93
CA VAL A 419 41.81 -37.38 -11.16
C VAL A 419 41.91 -36.39 -12.32
N GLN A 420 42.99 -36.54 -13.10
CA GLN A 420 43.02 -36.12 -14.49
C GLN A 420 42.00 -36.99 -15.26
N ASP A 421 41.26 -36.41 -16.20
CA ASP A 421 41.18 -36.99 -17.55
C ASP A 421 40.56 -36.04 -18.60
N HIS A 422 41.40 -35.78 -19.60
CA HIS A 422 41.17 -35.68 -21.04
C HIS A 422 39.91 -34.99 -21.62
N LEU A 423 40.14 -33.76 -22.10
CA LEU A 423 39.43 -33.12 -23.20
C LEU A 423 39.68 -33.88 -24.52
N GLU A 424 38.62 -34.37 -25.16
CA GLU A 424 38.60 -34.58 -26.61
C GLU A 424 37.35 -33.93 -27.23
N SER A 425 37.60 -33.18 -28.29
CA SER A 425 36.62 -32.48 -29.10
C SER A 425 35.86 -33.43 -30.03
N SER A 426 34.54 -33.30 -30.11
CA SER A 426 33.83 -33.45 -31.38
C SER A 426 32.52 -32.67 -31.34
N HIS A 427 32.24 -31.97 -32.45
CA HIS A 427 31.00 -31.25 -32.69
C HIS A 427 29.88 -32.27 -32.92
N ASP A 428 28.89 -32.28 -32.04
CA ASP A 428 27.56 -32.79 -32.34
C ASP A 428 26.53 -31.91 -31.60
N ASP A 429 25.87 -31.04 -32.36
CA ASP A 429 24.81 -30.14 -31.90
C ASP A 429 23.54 -30.97 -31.67
N ASN A 430 23.45 -31.66 -30.52
CA ASN A 430 22.25 -31.92 -29.69
C ASN A 430 22.53 -33.03 -28.64
N ALA A 431 23.23 -32.73 -27.54
CA ALA A 431 23.39 -33.66 -26.41
C ALA A 431 23.60 -32.92 -25.08
N ASN A 432 22.74 -33.18 -24.09
CA ASN A 432 22.76 -32.78 -22.67
C ASN A 432 23.91 -31.86 -22.23
N GLN A 433 23.69 -30.55 -22.25
CA GLN A 433 24.55 -29.63 -21.54
C GLN A 433 24.26 -29.74 -20.03
N GLU A 434 25.22 -30.27 -19.27
CA GLU A 434 25.10 -30.43 -17.82
C GLU A 434 25.13 -29.05 -17.14
N TYR A 435 23.99 -28.64 -16.58
CA TYR A 435 23.87 -27.37 -15.87
C TYR A 435 24.48 -27.49 -14.47
N ARG A 436 25.22 -26.47 -14.04
CA ARG A 436 25.77 -26.40 -12.67
C ARG A 436 25.75 -25.01 -12.09
N VAL A 437 25.65 -24.96 -10.77
CA VAL A 437 25.95 -23.77 -9.96
C VAL A 437 27.39 -23.89 -9.49
N ASP A 438 28.28 -23.07 -10.07
CA ASP A 438 29.72 -23.20 -9.83
C ASP A 438 30.39 -21.83 -9.68
N TRP A 439 31.13 -21.66 -8.59
CA TRP A 439 31.94 -20.49 -8.32
C TRP A 439 33.34 -20.68 -8.89
N SER A 440 33.43 -20.96 -10.19
CA SER A 440 34.69 -21.26 -10.85
C SER A 440 35.66 -20.07 -10.80
N ALA A 441 36.96 -20.34 -10.93
CA ALA A 441 37.97 -19.28 -11.00
C ALA A 441 37.66 -18.26 -12.10
N ARG A 442 37.16 -18.72 -13.26
CA ARG A 442 36.76 -17.85 -14.38
C ARG A 442 35.55 -16.99 -14.02
N TYR A 443 34.53 -17.56 -13.36
CA TYR A 443 33.36 -16.79 -12.91
C TYR A 443 33.78 -15.69 -11.91
N LYS A 444 34.64 -16.03 -10.94
CA LYS A 444 35.16 -15.06 -9.96
C LYS A 444 36.01 -13.96 -10.62
N GLU A 445 36.82 -14.32 -11.63
CA GLU A 445 37.59 -13.37 -12.43
C GLU A 445 36.67 -12.42 -13.23
N ALA A 446 35.65 -12.97 -13.90
CA ALA A 446 34.67 -12.19 -14.64
C ALA A 446 33.97 -11.16 -13.74
N ARG A 447 33.55 -11.57 -12.53
CA ARG A 447 32.98 -10.67 -11.52
C ARG A 447 33.96 -9.60 -11.05
N THR A 448 35.24 -9.93 -10.95
CA THR A 448 36.27 -8.96 -10.58
C THR A 448 36.39 -7.85 -11.61
N TYR A 449 36.33 -8.16 -12.90
CA TYR A 449 36.29 -7.15 -13.96
C TYR A 449 34.95 -6.40 -14.02
N LEU A 450 33.83 -7.06 -13.68
CA LEU A 450 32.52 -6.42 -13.65
C LEU A 450 32.41 -5.33 -12.57
N TYR A 451 32.92 -5.59 -11.36
CA TYR A 451 32.79 -4.68 -10.22
C TYR A 451 34.05 -3.86 -9.93
N GLY A 452 35.23 -4.35 -10.35
CA GLY A 452 36.53 -3.84 -9.96
C GLY A 452 36.90 -4.23 -8.53
N LYS A 453 38.04 -4.92 -8.33
CA LYS A 453 38.59 -5.26 -7.00
C LYS A 453 40.08 -4.88 -6.94
N ASN A 454 40.49 -4.25 -5.84
CA ASN A 454 41.89 -3.84 -5.61
C ASN A 454 42.44 -2.94 -6.72
N GLU A 455 43.54 -3.36 -7.37
CA GLU A 455 44.21 -2.66 -8.47
C GLU A 455 43.54 -2.89 -9.84
N ILE A 456 42.65 -3.89 -9.93
CA ILE A 456 41.93 -4.22 -11.16
C ILE A 456 40.75 -3.26 -11.31
N LYS A 457 40.84 -2.41 -12.34
CA LYS A 457 39.76 -1.50 -12.73
C LYS A 457 38.65 -2.26 -13.41
N GLN A 458 37.44 -1.71 -13.31
CA GLN A 458 36.28 -2.21 -14.02
C GLN A 458 36.52 -2.24 -15.53
N ASP A 459 36.23 -3.38 -16.15
CA ASP A 459 36.33 -3.63 -17.59
C ASP A 459 35.14 -4.50 -18.02
N PHE A 460 34.08 -3.85 -18.50
CA PHE A 460 32.85 -4.54 -18.87
C PHE A 460 33.01 -5.46 -20.07
N SER A 461 33.85 -5.09 -21.03
CA SER A 461 34.10 -5.91 -22.23
C SER A 461 34.82 -7.20 -21.85
N LYS A 462 35.82 -7.12 -20.95
CA LYS A 462 36.51 -8.31 -20.46
C LYS A 462 35.61 -9.18 -19.58
N ALA A 463 34.80 -8.57 -18.72
CA ALA A 463 33.81 -9.29 -17.92
C ALA A 463 32.81 -10.04 -18.80
N HIS A 464 32.27 -9.38 -19.84
CA HIS A 464 31.31 -9.96 -20.78
C HIS A 464 31.91 -11.18 -21.49
N GLN A 465 33.14 -11.06 -21.98
CA GLN A 465 33.87 -12.16 -22.60
C GLN A 465 33.98 -13.37 -21.65
N LEU A 466 34.49 -13.16 -20.43
CA LEU A 466 34.71 -14.24 -19.47
C LEU A 466 33.40 -14.89 -19.00
N PHE A 467 32.34 -14.10 -18.79
CA PHE A 467 31.02 -14.67 -18.49
C PHE A 467 30.46 -15.46 -19.68
N THR A 468 30.65 -15.01 -20.91
CA THR A 468 30.22 -15.75 -22.11
C THR A 468 30.92 -17.10 -22.19
N GLU A 469 32.25 -17.11 -22.05
CA GLU A 469 33.05 -18.34 -22.02
C GLU A 469 32.61 -19.27 -20.88
N GLU A 470 32.27 -18.73 -19.71
CA GLU A 470 31.81 -19.51 -18.57
C GLU A 470 30.39 -20.05 -18.72
N ALA A 471 29.46 -19.23 -19.24
CA ALA A 471 28.08 -19.62 -19.50
C ALA A 471 28.00 -20.77 -20.51
N LEU A 472 28.87 -20.75 -21.54
CA LEU A 472 28.98 -21.83 -22.52
C LEU A 472 29.45 -23.16 -21.93
N THR A 473 29.98 -23.18 -20.71
CA THR A 473 30.31 -24.43 -20.00
C THR A 473 29.13 -25.00 -19.20
N GLY A 474 27.96 -24.36 -19.19
CA GLY A 474 26.80 -24.79 -18.40
C GLY A 474 26.66 -24.11 -17.03
N ASN A 475 27.49 -23.12 -16.71
CA ASN A 475 27.41 -22.39 -15.45
C ASN A 475 26.24 -21.38 -15.44
N VAL A 476 25.21 -21.69 -14.67
CA VAL A 476 23.95 -20.91 -14.64
C VAL A 476 24.10 -19.54 -13.98
N LEU A 477 25.13 -19.36 -13.12
CA LEU A 477 25.43 -18.07 -12.51
C LEU A 477 25.91 -17.07 -13.57
N ALA A 478 26.80 -17.52 -14.47
CA ALA A 478 27.32 -16.72 -15.57
C ALA A 478 26.22 -16.36 -16.58
N MET A 479 25.32 -17.31 -16.89
CA MET A 479 24.15 -17.05 -17.75
C MET A 479 23.28 -15.92 -17.18
N HIS A 480 23.00 -15.95 -15.87
CA HIS A 480 22.22 -14.91 -15.22
C HIS A 480 22.93 -13.55 -15.24
N ASP A 481 24.24 -13.52 -14.95
CA ASP A 481 25.02 -12.28 -14.95
C ASP A 481 25.15 -11.67 -16.37
N LEU A 482 25.23 -12.50 -17.43
CA LEU A 482 25.12 -12.04 -18.82
C LEU A 482 23.76 -11.40 -19.11
N GLY A 483 22.68 -12.03 -18.66
CA GLY A 483 21.33 -11.46 -18.79
C GLY A 483 21.27 -10.04 -18.22
N ARG A 484 21.87 -9.83 -17.04
CA ARG A 484 21.98 -8.50 -16.43
C ARG A 484 22.85 -7.55 -17.27
N MET A 485 24.01 -8.00 -17.72
CA MET A 485 24.92 -7.16 -18.50
C MET A 485 24.25 -6.66 -19.79
N HIS A 486 23.51 -7.51 -20.49
CA HIS A 486 22.76 -7.10 -21.69
C HIS A 486 21.60 -6.13 -21.36
N ALA A 487 20.90 -6.35 -20.25
CA ALA A 487 19.82 -5.47 -19.80
C ALA A 487 20.32 -4.07 -19.42
N ASP A 488 21.51 -4.00 -18.82
CA ASP A 488 22.14 -2.76 -18.37
C ASP A 488 23.06 -2.13 -19.44
N GLY A 489 23.24 -2.76 -20.60
CA GLY A 489 24.13 -2.30 -21.67
C GLY A 489 25.63 -2.36 -21.31
N LEU A 490 26.02 -3.25 -20.39
CA LEU A 490 27.39 -3.38 -19.90
C LEU A 490 28.22 -4.31 -20.80
N GLY A 491 29.27 -3.77 -21.42
CA GLY A 491 30.20 -4.56 -22.23
C GLY A 491 29.67 -4.91 -23.63
N VAL A 492 28.59 -4.25 -24.05
CA VAL A 492 27.93 -4.39 -25.35
C VAL A 492 27.74 -3.00 -25.99
N GLU A 493 27.57 -2.93 -27.31
CA GLU A 493 27.47 -1.64 -28.02
C GLU A 493 26.20 -0.86 -27.67
N GLU A 494 25.07 -1.56 -27.52
CA GLU A 494 23.77 -0.99 -27.17
C GLU A 494 23.01 -1.90 -26.18
N ILE A 495 22.03 -1.33 -25.47
CA ILE A 495 21.16 -2.10 -24.57
C ILE A 495 20.36 -3.11 -25.41
N ASP A 496 20.50 -4.40 -25.08
CA ASP A 496 19.82 -5.48 -25.79
C ASP A 496 18.93 -6.28 -24.84
N LEU A 497 17.68 -5.84 -24.73
CA LEU A 497 16.70 -6.47 -23.87
C LEU A 497 16.27 -7.86 -24.38
N VAL A 498 16.45 -8.16 -25.68
CA VAL A 498 16.13 -9.47 -26.27
C VAL A 498 17.18 -10.47 -25.83
N GLN A 499 18.46 -10.15 -26.05
CA GLN A 499 19.56 -11.00 -25.64
C GLN A 499 19.64 -11.17 -24.12
N ALA A 500 19.30 -10.12 -23.36
CA ALA A 500 19.14 -10.21 -21.91
C ALA A 500 18.14 -11.30 -21.52
N GLN A 501 16.96 -11.30 -22.14
CA GLN A 501 15.92 -12.27 -21.81
C GLN A 501 16.25 -13.68 -22.28
N GLU A 502 16.95 -13.84 -23.40
CA GLU A 502 17.48 -15.14 -23.83
C GLU A 502 18.43 -15.73 -22.78
N TRP A 503 19.36 -14.92 -22.26
CA TRP A 503 20.29 -15.35 -21.22
C TRP A 503 19.60 -15.64 -19.88
N TYR A 504 18.64 -14.80 -19.48
CA TYR A 504 17.82 -15.09 -18.30
C TYR A 504 17.00 -16.36 -18.46
N THR A 505 16.49 -16.65 -19.65
CA THR A 505 15.75 -17.88 -19.95
C THR A 505 16.66 -19.10 -19.79
N LYS A 506 17.88 -19.05 -20.35
CA LYS A 506 18.89 -20.11 -20.19
C LYS A 506 19.28 -20.30 -18.72
N ALA A 507 19.43 -19.20 -17.98
CA ALA A 507 19.71 -19.27 -16.55
C ALA A 507 18.53 -19.90 -15.79
N PHE A 508 17.29 -19.54 -16.13
CA PHE A 508 16.08 -20.06 -15.50
C PHE A 508 15.96 -21.58 -15.74
N THR A 509 16.09 -22.02 -16.99
CA THR A 509 16.07 -23.45 -17.33
C THR A 509 17.18 -24.20 -16.60
N GLY A 510 18.39 -23.63 -16.58
CA GLY A 510 19.52 -24.22 -15.90
C GLY A 510 19.34 -24.31 -14.37
N PHE A 511 18.81 -23.28 -13.71
CA PHE A 511 18.53 -23.35 -12.27
C PHE A 511 17.48 -24.40 -11.93
N ASN A 512 16.44 -24.57 -12.76
CA ASN A 512 15.44 -25.62 -12.55
C ASN A 512 16.07 -27.02 -12.71
N ALA A 513 16.89 -27.23 -13.74
CA ALA A 513 17.61 -28.50 -13.93
C ALA A 513 18.57 -28.80 -12.77
N VAL A 514 19.31 -27.80 -12.30
CA VAL A 514 20.17 -27.94 -11.11
C VAL A 514 19.34 -28.28 -9.87
N GLU A 515 18.16 -27.69 -9.68
CA GLU A 515 17.30 -27.97 -8.52
C GLU A 515 16.79 -29.42 -8.51
N SER A 516 16.41 -29.95 -9.68
CA SER A 516 15.92 -31.33 -9.83
C SER A 516 17.03 -32.37 -9.67
N GLU A 517 18.25 -32.07 -10.13
CA GLU A 517 19.37 -33.01 -10.19
C GLU A 517 20.32 -32.90 -8.98
N ALA A 518 20.26 -31.80 -8.22
CA ALA A 518 21.20 -31.54 -7.14
C ALA A 518 21.12 -32.59 -6.02
N SER A 519 22.18 -33.40 -5.92
CA SER A 519 22.35 -34.33 -4.79
C SER A 519 22.78 -33.64 -3.51
N ARG A 520 23.35 -32.42 -3.60
CA ARG A 520 23.86 -31.65 -2.47
C ARG A 520 22.78 -30.66 -1.98
N PRO A 521 22.31 -30.75 -0.72
CA PRO A 521 21.22 -29.91 -0.21
C PRO A 521 21.45 -28.40 -0.40
N TYR A 522 22.66 -27.91 -0.14
CA TYR A 522 22.96 -26.48 -0.25
C TYR A 522 22.84 -25.92 -1.68
N ILE A 523 23.14 -26.72 -2.71
CA ILE A 523 23.02 -26.30 -4.12
C ILE A 523 21.54 -26.18 -4.47
N LYS A 524 20.76 -27.18 -4.05
CA LYS A 524 19.32 -27.21 -4.23
C LYS A 524 18.65 -25.99 -3.58
N THR A 525 18.95 -25.74 -2.30
CA THR A 525 18.43 -24.57 -1.56
C THR A 525 18.79 -23.24 -2.25
N TYR A 526 20.02 -23.13 -2.76
CA TYR A 526 20.45 -21.93 -3.48
C TYR A 526 19.69 -21.76 -4.81
N ALA A 527 19.52 -22.84 -5.58
CA ALA A 527 18.75 -22.84 -6.82
C ALA A 527 17.29 -22.43 -6.56
N GLN A 528 16.63 -22.99 -5.55
CA GLN A 528 15.28 -22.61 -5.12
C GLN A 528 15.16 -21.11 -4.82
N TYR A 529 16.10 -20.56 -4.05
CA TYR A 529 16.16 -19.11 -3.79
C TYR A 529 16.29 -18.29 -5.09
N ARG A 530 17.15 -18.72 -6.02
CA ARG A 530 17.36 -18.02 -7.30
C ARG A 530 16.13 -18.08 -8.19
N ILE A 531 15.51 -19.25 -8.31
CA ILE A 531 14.25 -19.45 -9.05
C ILE A 531 13.16 -18.54 -8.48
N GLY A 532 13.00 -18.51 -7.15
CA GLY A 532 12.03 -17.64 -6.50
C GLY A 532 12.25 -16.15 -6.80
N LYS A 533 13.51 -15.69 -6.81
CA LYS A 533 13.82 -14.31 -7.24
C LYS A 533 13.51 -14.05 -8.70
N MET A 534 13.83 -14.99 -9.59
CA MET A 534 13.58 -14.85 -11.02
C MET A 534 12.08 -14.76 -11.32
N TYR A 535 11.24 -15.53 -10.62
CA TYR A 535 9.78 -15.37 -10.66
C TYR A 535 9.33 -14.01 -10.10
N ALA A 536 9.89 -13.56 -8.97
CA ALA A 536 9.50 -12.28 -8.37
C ALA A 536 9.82 -11.07 -9.28
N THR A 537 10.82 -11.18 -10.14
CA THR A 537 11.26 -10.11 -11.06
C THR A 537 10.87 -10.32 -12.52
N GLY A 538 10.42 -11.51 -12.91
CA GLY A 538 10.12 -11.86 -14.30
C GLY A 538 11.36 -11.97 -15.20
N LEU A 539 12.47 -12.47 -14.66
CA LEU A 539 13.71 -12.66 -15.42
C LEU A 539 13.74 -14.07 -16.00
N GLY A 540 13.68 -14.21 -17.32
CA GLY A 540 13.65 -15.53 -17.99
C GLY A 540 12.34 -16.30 -17.80
N THR A 541 11.35 -15.68 -17.16
CA THR A 541 10.01 -16.19 -16.89
C THR A 541 9.03 -15.01 -16.79
N LEU A 542 7.73 -15.26 -16.77
CA LEU A 542 6.75 -14.23 -16.43
C LEU A 542 6.81 -13.94 -14.92
N GLN A 543 6.58 -12.68 -14.55
CA GLN A 543 6.54 -12.31 -13.15
C GLN A 543 5.37 -13.00 -12.44
N ASP A 544 5.68 -13.74 -11.37
CA ASP A 544 4.71 -14.42 -10.53
C ASP A 544 5.17 -14.40 -9.07
N TYR A 545 4.54 -13.53 -8.27
CA TYR A 545 4.87 -13.42 -6.85
C TYR A 545 4.40 -14.63 -6.02
N PHE A 546 3.36 -15.35 -6.46
CA PHE A 546 2.88 -16.55 -5.75
C PHE A 546 3.85 -17.71 -5.96
N ALA A 547 4.26 -17.95 -7.20
CA ALA A 547 5.32 -18.92 -7.51
C ALA A 547 6.63 -18.54 -6.79
N ALA A 548 6.99 -17.26 -6.79
CA ALA A 548 8.15 -16.78 -6.05
C ALA A 548 8.10 -17.11 -4.56
N ALA A 549 6.95 -16.89 -3.90
CA ALA A 549 6.77 -17.19 -2.49
C ALA A 549 6.97 -18.68 -2.19
N ASN A 550 6.37 -19.57 -2.97
CA ASN A 550 6.52 -21.03 -2.78
C ASN A 550 7.97 -21.49 -2.91
N TRP A 551 8.69 -21.04 -3.95
CA TRP A 551 10.10 -21.38 -4.14
C TRP A 551 10.98 -20.83 -3.01
N LEU A 552 10.67 -19.62 -2.52
CA LEU A 552 11.40 -19.04 -1.39
C LEU A 552 11.07 -19.76 -0.08
N GLU A 553 9.85 -20.25 0.13
CA GLU A 553 9.46 -21.03 1.30
C GLU A 553 10.29 -22.31 1.41
N MET A 554 10.48 -23.05 0.31
CA MET A 554 11.35 -24.23 0.29
C MET A 554 12.79 -23.90 0.73
N ALA A 555 13.34 -22.78 0.25
CA ALA A 555 14.67 -22.36 0.67
C ALA A 555 14.69 -21.85 2.13
N VAL A 556 13.59 -21.29 2.64
CA VAL A 556 13.44 -20.86 4.04
C VAL A 556 13.37 -22.04 5.00
N GLU A 557 12.74 -23.14 4.61
CA GLU A 557 12.70 -24.40 5.37
C GLU A 557 14.12 -24.94 5.64
N GLU A 558 15.02 -24.76 4.68
CA GLU A 558 16.45 -25.06 4.78
C GLU A 558 17.26 -23.92 5.43
N ASN A 559 16.58 -23.00 6.13
CA ASN A 559 17.15 -21.87 6.86
C ASN A 559 18.00 -20.89 6.00
N HIS A 560 17.72 -20.75 4.70
CA HIS A 560 18.49 -19.88 3.81
C HIS A 560 18.22 -18.39 4.07
N LYS A 561 19.22 -17.67 4.61
CA LYS A 561 19.07 -16.27 5.05
C LYS A 561 18.56 -15.31 3.99
N TYR A 562 18.98 -15.44 2.73
CA TYR A 562 18.54 -14.52 1.67
C TYR A 562 17.11 -14.82 1.20
N ALA A 563 16.69 -16.09 1.30
CA ALA A 563 15.30 -16.46 1.03
C ALA A 563 14.39 -15.91 2.12
N GLN A 564 14.79 -16.02 3.39
CA GLN A 564 14.10 -15.41 4.53
C GLN A 564 13.91 -13.90 4.33
N TYR A 565 14.98 -13.17 3.96
CA TYR A 565 14.89 -11.73 3.67
C TYR A 565 13.94 -11.41 2.50
N THR A 566 14.01 -12.19 1.42
CA THR A 566 13.21 -11.94 0.22
C THR A 566 11.74 -12.24 0.46
N LEU A 567 11.44 -13.38 1.08
CA LEU A 567 10.09 -13.80 1.45
C LEU A 567 9.47 -12.86 2.48
N ALA A 568 10.24 -12.38 3.47
CA ALA A 568 9.79 -11.34 4.39
C ALA A 568 9.30 -10.09 3.64
N GLY A 569 10.00 -9.70 2.57
CA GLY A 569 9.58 -8.58 1.71
C GLY A 569 8.26 -8.82 0.98
N LEU A 570 7.97 -10.07 0.58
CA LEU A 570 6.69 -10.44 -0.03
C LEU A 570 5.54 -10.34 0.99
N TYR A 571 5.71 -10.91 2.18
CA TYR A 571 4.73 -10.79 3.28
C TYR A 571 4.51 -9.34 3.73
N TYR A 572 5.58 -8.53 3.80
CA TYR A 572 5.47 -7.12 4.16
C TYR A 572 4.60 -6.33 3.16
N ARG A 573 4.68 -6.67 1.86
CA ARG A 573 3.96 -5.97 0.79
C ARG A 573 2.64 -6.63 0.37
N GLY A 574 2.35 -7.85 0.83
CA GLY A 574 1.22 -8.64 0.36
C GLY A 574 1.33 -9.03 -1.13
N GLN A 575 2.54 -9.32 -1.60
CA GLN A 575 2.81 -9.68 -2.99
C GLN A 575 2.89 -11.19 -3.13
N GLY A 576 1.91 -11.83 -3.77
CA GLY A 576 1.86 -13.29 -3.93
C GLY A 576 1.47 -14.06 -2.66
N VAL A 577 1.39 -13.38 -1.52
CA VAL A 577 0.93 -13.86 -0.22
C VAL A 577 0.03 -12.80 0.41
N ASP A 578 -0.82 -13.18 1.35
CA ASP A 578 -1.57 -12.20 2.16
C ASP A 578 -0.59 -11.34 2.95
N GLN A 579 -0.86 -10.03 3.04
CA GLN A 579 0.02 -9.12 3.79
C GLN A 579 0.01 -9.49 5.28
N ASP A 580 1.19 -9.80 5.81
CA ASP A 580 1.38 -10.16 7.21
C ASP A 580 2.70 -9.58 7.73
N TYR A 581 2.58 -8.49 8.50
CA TYR A 581 3.73 -7.85 9.11
C TYR A 581 4.37 -8.69 10.23
N GLY A 582 3.61 -9.56 10.91
CA GLY A 582 4.14 -10.44 11.96
C GLY A 582 5.05 -11.52 11.35
N THR A 583 4.59 -12.16 10.28
CA THR A 583 5.39 -13.14 9.54
C THR A 583 6.63 -12.49 8.91
N ALA A 584 6.48 -11.30 8.30
CA ALA A 584 7.62 -10.54 7.78
C ALA A 584 8.65 -10.20 8.87
N PHE A 585 8.19 -9.78 10.06
CA PHE A 585 9.07 -9.49 11.20
C PHE A 585 9.90 -10.71 11.62
N VAL A 586 9.27 -11.88 11.74
CA VAL A 586 9.94 -13.13 12.12
C VAL A 586 10.99 -13.52 11.08
N LEU A 587 10.65 -13.49 9.79
CA LEU A 587 11.56 -13.85 8.70
C LEU A 587 12.74 -12.87 8.59
N TYR A 588 12.51 -11.56 8.71
CA TYR A 588 13.62 -10.59 8.77
C TYR A 588 14.51 -10.83 9.98
N ARG A 589 13.94 -11.15 11.14
CA ARG A 589 14.71 -11.48 12.35
C ARG A 589 15.57 -12.73 12.17
N GLN A 590 15.03 -13.79 11.58
CA GLN A 590 15.79 -15.01 11.28
C GLN A 590 16.96 -14.71 10.34
N SER A 591 16.73 -13.92 9.29
CA SER A 591 17.78 -13.52 8.36
C SER A 591 18.85 -12.64 9.02
N ALA A 592 18.45 -11.70 9.87
CA ALA A 592 19.34 -10.81 10.62
C ALA A 592 20.25 -11.58 11.60
N ILE A 593 19.71 -12.59 12.30
CA ILE A 593 20.49 -13.46 13.20
C ILE A 593 21.62 -14.18 12.45
N GLN A 594 21.45 -14.44 11.15
CA GLN A 594 22.46 -15.02 10.27
C GLN A 594 23.42 -13.97 9.65
N GLY A 595 23.42 -12.74 10.17
CA GLY A 595 24.31 -11.65 9.74
C GLY A 595 23.88 -10.94 8.46
N ASN A 596 22.61 -11.03 8.03
CA ASN A 596 22.14 -10.27 6.88
C ASN A 596 21.85 -8.81 7.25
N SER A 597 22.77 -7.91 6.88
CA SER A 597 22.68 -6.48 7.17
C SER A 597 21.48 -5.78 6.52
N TYR A 598 20.98 -6.29 5.39
CA TYR A 598 19.75 -5.78 4.78
C TYR A 598 18.52 -6.15 5.62
N ALA A 599 18.52 -7.34 6.22
CA ALA A 599 17.46 -7.77 7.12
C ALA A 599 17.51 -7.01 8.45
N ASP A 600 18.71 -6.77 9.01
CA ASP A 600 18.89 -5.89 10.18
C ASP A 600 18.28 -4.50 9.94
N TYR A 601 18.52 -3.92 8.76
CA TYR A 601 17.99 -2.61 8.41
C TYR A 601 16.47 -2.56 8.34
N GLU A 602 15.84 -3.56 7.71
CA GLU A 602 14.36 -3.63 7.64
C GLU A 602 13.74 -3.97 9.00
N LEU A 603 14.35 -4.87 9.76
CA LEU A 603 13.94 -5.21 11.12
C LEU A 603 13.99 -3.99 12.05
N ALA A 604 15.05 -3.18 11.96
CA ALA A 604 15.18 -1.93 12.71
C ALA A 604 14.06 -0.94 12.38
N LYS A 605 13.68 -0.81 11.10
CA LYS A 605 12.54 0.02 10.70
C LYS A 605 11.22 -0.48 11.28
N MET A 606 11.00 -1.79 11.27
CA MET A 606 9.79 -2.40 11.84
C MET A 606 9.71 -2.20 13.36
N LEU A 607 10.81 -2.41 14.10
CA LEU A 607 10.90 -2.14 15.55
C LEU A 607 10.67 -0.66 15.88
N ARG A 608 11.26 0.25 15.10
CA ARG A 608 11.07 1.69 15.30
C ARG A 608 9.64 2.15 15.03
N GLY A 609 8.99 1.54 14.04
CA GLY A 609 7.62 1.84 13.63
C GLY A 609 6.55 1.09 14.42
N GLY A 610 6.90 0.03 15.15
CA GLY A 610 5.91 -0.90 15.73
C GLY A 610 5.10 -1.63 14.66
N ILE A 611 5.71 -1.98 13.53
CA ILE A 611 5.05 -2.66 12.41
C ILE A 611 5.27 -4.17 12.57
N GLY A 612 4.19 -4.94 12.77
CA GLY A 612 4.28 -6.39 13.00
C GLY A 612 4.88 -6.79 14.35
N THR A 613 5.16 -5.82 15.22
CA THR A 613 5.78 -5.98 16.54
C THR A 613 5.47 -4.76 17.41
N GLU A 614 5.73 -4.85 18.72
CA GLU A 614 5.69 -3.67 19.58
C GLU A 614 6.83 -2.70 19.26
N LYS A 615 6.56 -1.41 19.42
CA LYS A 615 7.58 -0.37 19.18
C LYS A 615 8.71 -0.48 20.20
N ASP A 616 9.92 -0.70 19.72
CA ASP A 616 11.14 -0.81 20.53
C ASP A 616 12.29 -0.04 19.86
N THR A 617 12.46 1.22 20.25
CA THR A 617 13.48 2.10 19.65
C THR A 617 14.89 1.71 20.05
N SER A 618 15.10 1.10 21.21
CA SER A 618 16.43 0.67 21.66
C SER A 618 16.95 -0.47 20.78
N LYS A 619 16.14 -1.51 20.57
CA LYS A 619 16.51 -2.61 19.67
C LYS A 619 16.60 -2.16 18.23
N ALA A 620 15.75 -1.22 17.81
CA ALA A 620 15.87 -0.63 16.48
C ALA A 620 17.25 0.02 16.28
N ASP A 621 17.72 0.80 17.25
CA ASP A 621 19.04 1.44 17.17
C ASP A 621 20.19 0.42 17.17
N GLU A 622 20.07 -0.67 17.93
CA GLU A 622 21.03 -1.80 17.88
C GLU A 622 21.10 -2.43 16.49
N HIS A 623 19.95 -2.81 15.91
CA HIS A 623 19.91 -3.39 14.57
C HIS A 623 20.37 -2.40 13.49
N PHE A 624 20.08 -1.10 13.62
CA PHE A 624 20.65 -0.10 12.71
C PHE A 624 22.18 -0.02 12.80
N ARG A 625 22.78 -0.17 14.00
CA ARG A 625 24.25 -0.24 14.15
C ARG A 625 24.83 -1.51 13.51
N CYS A 626 24.18 -2.66 13.68
CA CYS A 626 24.55 -3.91 13.02
C CYS A 626 24.49 -3.75 11.49
N ALA A 627 23.41 -3.19 10.96
CA ALA A 627 23.26 -2.89 9.55
C ALA A 627 24.37 -1.96 9.05
N PHE A 628 24.67 -0.86 9.76
CA PHE A 628 25.72 0.08 9.38
C PHE A 628 27.10 -0.57 9.35
N ALA A 629 27.44 -1.35 10.37
CA ALA A 629 28.71 -2.07 10.46
C ALA A 629 28.85 -3.07 9.32
N GLY A 630 27.81 -3.85 9.05
CA GLY A 630 27.78 -4.82 7.96
C GLY A 630 27.88 -4.16 6.58
N PHE A 631 27.10 -3.10 6.32
CA PHE A 631 27.23 -2.32 5.08
C PHE A 631 28.61 -1.71 4.90
N SER A 632 29.25 -1.24 5.99
CA SER A 632 30.60 -0.69 5.95
C SER A 632 31.66 -1.75 5.66
N ALA A 633 31.47 -2.98 6.14
CA ALA A 633 32.32 -4.11 5.79
C ALA A 633 32.13 -4.48 4.31
N MET A 634 30.89 -4.61 3.88
CA MET A 634 30.51 -4.91 2.50
C MET A 634 31.06 -3.91 1.47
N GLU A 635 31.13 -2.63 1.82
CA GLU A 635 31.59 -1.59 0.90
C GLU A 635 33.07 -1.72 0.53
N LYS A 636 33.89 -2.29 1.42
CA LYS A 636 35.33 -2.51 1.16
C LYS A 636 35.55 -3.38 -0.07
N ASP A 637 34.66 -4.33 -0.31
CA ASP A 637 34.83 -5.36 -1.33
C ASP A 637 34.00 -5.11 -2.60
N SER A 638 32.81 -4.51 -2.46
CA SER A 638 31.87 -4.39 -3.58
C SER A 638 31.81 -3.02 -4.23
N ARG A 639 32.08 -1.94 -3.49
CA ARG A 639 32.00 -0.54 -3.97
C ARG A 639 30.73 -0.19 -4.78
N ASP A 640 29.61 -0.88 -4.49
CA ASP A 640 28.32 -0.73 -5.17
C ASP A 640 27.68 0.65 -4.91
N ASP A 641 27.07 1.24 -5.92
CA ASP A 641 26.53 2.60 -5.85
C ASP A 641 25.33 2.71 -4.89
N LYS A 642 24.48 1.67 -4.82
CA LYS A 642 23.30 1.64 -3.94
C LYS A 642 23.74 1.47 -2.48
N LEU A 643 24.77 0.67 -2.24
CA LEU A 643 25.39 0.51 -0.93
C LEU A 643 26.05 1.81 -0.46
N GLN A 644 26.83 2.47 -1.32
CA GLN A 644 27.44 3.77 -1.02
C GLN A 644 26.39 4.84 -0.76
N TYR A 645 25.31 4.89 -1.56
CA TYR A 645 24.17 5.78 -1.30
C TYR A 645 23.56 5.52 0.09
N ARG A 646 23.36 4.25 0.45
CA ARG A 646 22.78 3.85 1.76
C ARG A 646 23.69 4.26 2.91
N LEU A 647 25.00 4.00 2.84
CA LEU A 647 25.96 4.45 3.83
C LEU A 647 25.98 5.98 3.96
N GLY A 648 25.96 6.69 2.83
CA GLY A 648 25.85 8.15 2.77
C GLY A 648 24.59 8.66 3.48
N GLN A 649 23.44 8.03 3.23
CA GLN A 649 22.17 8.37 3.89
C GLN A 649 22.22 8.11 5.40
N MET A 650 22.77 6.97 5.83
CA MET A 650 22.89 6.62 7.24
C MET A 650 23.80 7.60 7.98
N LEU A 651 24.94 7.99 7.41
CA LEU A 651 25.85 9.00 7.96
C LEU A 651 25.23 10.41 7.98
N TYR A 652 24.47 10.78 6.94
CA TYR A 652 23.80 12.09 6.88
C TYR A 652 22.69 12.20 7.94
N THR A 653 21.97 11.12 8.20
CA THR A 653 20.86 11.10 9.16
C THR A 653 21.29 10.73 10.58
N GLY A 654 22.45 10.10 10.76
CA GLY A 654 22.85 9.49 12.03
C GLY A 654 22.08 8.20 12.36
N THR A 655 21.59 7.48 11.35
CA THR A 655 20.87 6.21 11.54
C THR A 655 21.87 5.09 11.71
N GLY A 656 21.93 4.46 12.89
CA GLY A 656 22.88 3.37 13.18
C GLY A 656 24.34 3.80 13.34
N THR A 657 24.61 5.10 13.34
CA THR A 657 25.95 5.70 13.45
C THR A 657 25.82 7.14 13.91
N GLU A 658 26.90 7.77 14.37
CA GLU A 658 26.89 9.21 14.63
C GLU A 658 26.75 9.99 13.32
N LYS A 659 26.01 11.10 13.36
CA LYS A 659 25.83 11.97 12.18
C LYS A 659 27.19 12.53 11.73
N ASN A 660 27.57 12.25 10.49
CA ASN A 660 28.84 12.69 9.91
C ASN A 660 28.64 13.15 8.46
N ILE A 661 28.36 14.44 8.30
CA ILE A 661 28.08 15.04 6.98
C ILE A 661 29.28 14.94 6.02
N PRO A 662 30.54 15.19 6.43
CA PRO A 662 31.68 15.05 5.52
C PRO A 662 31.84 13.64 4.95
N ARG A 663 31.73 12.59 5.78
CA ARG A 663 31.78 11.20 5.29
C ARG A 663 30.55 10.84 4.46
N ALA A 664 29.38 11.39 4.79
CA ALA A 664 28.19 11.21 3.97
C ALA A 664 28.41 11.76 2.55
N ILE A 665 29.00 12.95 2.43
CA ILE A 665 29.33 13.57 1.14
C ILE A 665 30.30 12.69 0.34
N ASP A 666 31.35 12.15 0.96
CA ASP A 666 32.31 11.27 0.27
C ASP A 666 31.61 10.04 -0.37
N TYR A 667 30.78 9.34 0.41
CA TYR A 667 30.01 8.21 -0.10
C TYR A 667 28.98 8.60 -1.17
N LEU A 668 28.29 9.72 -0.98
CA LEU A 668 27.31 10.21 -1.95
C LEU A 668 27.97 10.70 -3.25
N GLU A 669 29.17 11.26 -3.19
CA GLU A 669 29.93 11.63 -4.39
C GLU A 669 30.35 10.41 -5.19
N LYS A 670 30.85 9.36 -4.53
CA LYS A 670 31.19 8.08 -5.19
C LYS A 670 29.97 7.49 -5.90
N SER A 671 28.84 7.40 -5.22
CA SER A 671 27.57 6.90 -5.77
C SER A 671 26.99 7.82 -6.86
N ALA A 672 27.03 9.14 -6.69
CA ALA A 672 26.51 10.08 -7.69
C ALA A 672 27.31 10.05 -8.99
N ASN A 673 28.62 9.80 -8.91
CA ASN A 673 29.52 9.72 -10.06
C ASN A 673 29.29 8.48 -10.93
N THR A 674 28.72 7.41 -10.39
CA THR A 674 28.29 6.22 -11.17
C THR A 674 26.91 6.39 -11.79
N GLY A 675 26.25 7.53 -11.59
CA GLY A 675 24.94 7.83 -12.17
C GLY A 675 23.76 7.62 -11.22
N ASN A 676 23.98 7.27 -9.94
CA ASN A 676 22.88 7.07 -9.00
C ASN A 676 22.10 8.38 -8.76
N VAL A 677 20.89 8.43 -9.32
CA VAL A 677 20.03 9.63 -9.29
C VAL A 677 19.59 10.02 -7.88
N ASN A 678 19.46 9.06 -6.96
CA ASN A 678 19.10 9.33 -5.56
C ASN A 678 20.28 9.96 -4.80
N ALA A 679 21.50 9.49 -5.05
CA ALA A 679 22.71 10.08 -4.49
C ALA A 679 22.94 11.49 -5.03
N GLN A 680 22.75 11.70 -6.34
CA GLN A 680 22.80 13.02 -6.96
C GLN A 680 21.81 14.00 -6.30
N TYR A 681 20.55 13.58 -6.12
CA TYR A 681 19.54 14.39 -5.43
C TYR A 681 19.92 14.69 -3.97
N LEU A 682 20.30 13.68 -3.19
CA LEU A 682 20.62 13.87 -1.77
C LEU A 682 21.86 14.75 -1.59
N LEU A 683 22.88 14.58 -2.43
CA LEU A 683 24.06 15.44 -2.42
C LEU A 683 23.73 16.89 -2.79
N ALA A 684 22.89 17.10 -3.81
CA ALA A 684 22.40 18.43 -4.17
C ALA A 684 21.63 19.07 -3.01
N LYS A 685 20.75 18.31 -2.35
CA LYS A 685 20.01 18.76 -1.16
C LYS A 685 20.96 19.21 -0.04
N ILE A 686 21.97 18.41 0.29
CA ILE A 686 22.97 18.73 1.33
C ILE A 686 23.66 20.07 1.02
N TYR A 687 24.08 20.28 -0.22
CA TYR A 687 24.74 21.52 -0.61
C TYR A 687 23.80 22.74 -0.59
N LEU A 688 22.53 22.58 -0.96
CA LEU A 688 21.55 23.67 -0.93
C LEU A 688 21.07 24.02 0.49
N GLU A 689 21.10 23.06 1.41
CA GLU A 689 20.76 23.25 2.83
C GLU A 689 21.93 23.78 3.66
N THR A 690 23.16 23.73 3.13
CA THR A 690 24.33 24.25 3.83
C THR A 690 24.22 25.78 3.95
N GLU A 691 24.19 26.29 5.17
CA GLU A 691 24.14 27.72 5.44
C GLU A 691 25.36 28.43 4.81
N ASN A 692 25.11 29.51 4.06
CA ASN A 692 26.15 30.26 3.34
C ASN A 692 27.02 29.40 2.40
N ALA A 693 26.43 28.38 1.75
CA ALA A 693 27.13 27.55 0.78
C ALA A 693 27.87 28.40 -0.28
N PRO A 694 29.16 28.11 -0.58
CA PRO A 694 29.90 28.82 -1.61
C PRO A 694 29.22 28.73 -2.98
N PRO A 695 29.32 29.76 -3.85
CA PRO A 695 28.71 29.75 -5.19
C PRO A 695 29.03 28.50 -6.02
N ASP A 696 30.25 27.97 -5.91
CA ASP A 696 30.64 26.74 -6.60
C ASP A 696 29.88 25.50 -6.15
N LYS A 697 29.59 25.39 -4.84
CA LYS A 697 28.78 24.28 -4.31
C LYS A 697 27.32 24.41 -4.74
N ILE A 698 26.78 25.64 -4.78
CA ILE A 698 25.43 25.89 -5.29
C ILE A 698 25.34 25.48 -6.76
N ARG A 699 26.31 25.91 -7.59
CA ARG A 699 26.38 25.51 -9.00
C ARG A 699 26.47 23.98 -9.16
N LYS A 700 27.35 23.31 -8.41
CA LYS A 700 27.47 21.85 -8.40
C LYS A 700 26.15 21.18 -7.99
N ALA A 701 25.47 21.72 -6.97
CA ALA A 701 24.18 21.21 -6.51
C ALA A 701 23.10 21.31 -7.59
N LEU A 702 23.01 22.44 -8.28
CA LEU A 702 22.05 22.62 -9.39
C LEU A 702 22.33 21.64 -10.53
N THR A 703 23.59 21.45 -10.93
CA THR A 703 23.96 20.46 -11.95
C THR A 703 23.59 19.04 -11.55
N LEU A 704 23.85 18.65 -10.29
CA LEU A 704 23.45 17.34 -9.77
C LEU A 704 21.92 17.18 -9.74
N LEU A 705 21.20 18.23 -9.37
CA LEU A 705 19.74 18.25 -9.32
C LEU A 705 19.13 18.11 -10.73
N GLU A 706 19.71 18.77 -11.73
CA GLU A 706 19.31 18.64 -13.14
C GLU A 706 19.55 17.22 -13.65
N LYS A 707 20.71 16.62 -13.36
CA LYS A 707 21.00 15.22 -13.72
C LYS A 707 20.02 14.25 -13.06
N ALA A 708 19.77 14.41 -11.77
CA ALA A 708 18.84 13.57 -11.03
C ALA A 708 17.41 13.70 -11.58
N ALA A 709 16.95 14.93 -11.87
CA ALA A 709 15.63 15.18 -12.42
C ALA A 709 15.47 14.62 -13.86
N GLY A 710 16.50 14.75 -14.69
CA GLY A 710 16.56 14.16 -16.03
C GLY A 710 16.60 12.63 -16.00
N GLY A 711 17.22 12.04 -14.97
CA GLY A 711 17.19 10.61 -14.68
C GLY A 711 15.92 10.12 -13.96
N GLY A 712 14.85 10.92 -13.93
CA GLY A 712 13.54 10.51 -13.40
C GLY A 712 13.40 10.57 -11.87
N ASN A 713 14.34 11.15 -11.13
CA ASN A 713 14.18 11.30 -9.68
C ASN A 713 13.07 12.30 -9.34
N THR A 714 11.93 11.81 -8.85
CA THR A 714 10.74 12.63 -8.60
C THR A 714 10.97 13.74 -7.57
N GLN A 715 11.81 13.49 -6.56
CA GLN A 715 12.14 14.49 -5.54
C GLN A 715 13.04 15.59 -6.10
N ALA A 716 13.95 15.26 -7.01
CA ALA A 716 14.79 16.21 -7.72
C ALA A 716 13.94 17.08 -8.67
N GLN A 717 13.02 16.47 -9.41
CA GLN A 717 12.08 17.19 -10.28
C GLN A 717 11.27 18.22 -9.47
N TYR A 718 10.68 17.81 -8.35
CA TYR A 718 9.94 18.70 -7.44
C TYR A 718 10.82 19.82 -6.87
N ALA A 719 12.02 19.48 -6.36
CA ALA A 719 12.93 20.44 -5.76
C ALA A 719 13.43 21.47 -6.79
N LEU A 720 13.77 21.02 -8.00
CA LEU A 720 14.20 21.89 -9.10
C LEU A 720 13.06 22.81 -9.54
N ALA A 721 11.84 22.29 -9.67
CA ALA A 721 10.69 23.11 -10.00
C ALA A 721 10.44 24.20 -8.96
N LYS A 722 10.54 23.87 -7.66
CA LYS A 722 10.43 24.86 -6.59
C LYS A 722 11.48 25.97 -6.70
N ILE A 723 12.72 25.62 -7.03
CA ILE A 723 13.82 26.57 -7.24
C ILE A 723 13.52 27.49 -8.43
N LEU A 724 13.04 26.95 -9.55
CA LEU A 724 12.69 27.70 -10.76
C LEU A 724 11.48 28.64 -10.55
N ILE A 725 10.49 28.24 -9.75
CA ILE A 725 9.35 29.11 -9.38
C ILE A 725 9.84 30.29 -8.51
N GLN A 726 10.71 30.00 -7.55
CA GLN A 726 11.21 31.01 -6.62
C GLN A 726 12.22 31.96 -7.28
N GLY A 727 12.95 31.50 -8.30
CA GLY A 727 14.08 32.25 -8.87
C GLY A 727 15.26 32.35 -7.91
N LYS A 728 15.40 31.36 -7.00
CA LYS A 728 16.49 31.33 -6.02
C LYS A 728 17.71 30.70 -6.66
N HIS A 729 18.82 31.43 -6.78
CA HIS A 729 20.07 30.98 -7.45
C HIS A 729 20.02 30.82 -8.98
N VAL A 730 18.84 30.73 -9.57
CA VAL A 730 18.60 30.63 -11.02
C VAL A 730 17.54 31.64 -11.45
N GLU A 731 17.50 31.96 -12.75
CA GLU A 731 16.42 32.76 -13.31
C GLU A 731 15.07 32.04 -13.18
N LYS A 732 13.99 32.82 -13.00
CA LYS A 732 12.64 32.25 -12.90
C LYS A 732 12.24 31.64 -14.24
N ASP A 733 11.81 30.39 -14.20
CA ASP A 733 11.28 29.68 -15.37
C ASP A 733 10.06 28.86 -14.96
N ILE A 734 8.91 29.50 -15.07
CA ILE A 734 7.62 28.90 -14.67
C ILE A 734 7.26 27.74 -15.59
N ALA A 735 7.47 27.89 -16.91
CA ALA A 735 7.09 26.87 -17.87
C ALA A 735 7.83 25.55 -17.60
N ARG A 736 9.14 25.63 -17.43
CA ARG A 736 9.97 24.46 -17.09
C ARG A 736 9.64 23.90 -15.71
N ALA A 737 9.35 24.76 -14.72
CA ALA A 737 8.94 24.30 -13.40
C ALA A 737 7.64 23.49 -13.44
N LEU A 738 6.66 23.89 -14.26
CA LEU A 738 5.42 23.15 -14.43
C LEU A 738 5.65 21.80 -15.08
N THR A 739 6.46 21.71 -16.13
CA THR A 739 6.82 20.42 -16.75
C THR A 739 7.41 19.44 -15.73
N LEU A 740 8.34 19.92 -14.90
CA LEU A 740 8.96 19.12 -13.85
C LEU A 740 7.98 18.72 -12.73
N LEU A 741 7.09 19.64 -12.32
CA LEU A 741 6.04 19.36 -11.34
C LEU A 741 5.06 18.32 -11.85
N THR A 742 4.60 18.45 -13.10
CA THR A 742 3.67 17.51 -13.73
C THR A 742 4.30 16.13 -13.83
N SER A 743 5.53 16.02 -14.37
CA SER A 743 6.24 14.73 -14.45
C SER A 743 6.44 14.08 -13.08
N SER A 744 6.73 14.86 -12.04
CA SER A 744 6.87 14.35 -10.68
C SER A 744 5.51 13.91 -10.08
N ALA A 745 4.45 14.67 -10.34
CA ALA A 745 3.09 14.40 -9.86
C ALA A 745 2.47 13.15 -10.52
N GLU A 746 2.71 12.93 -11.81
CA GLU A 746 2.31 11.72 -12.56
C GLU A 746 2.99 10.47 -12.01
N GLN A 747 4.24 10.59 -11.56
CA GLN A 747 4.97 9.56 -10.83
C GLN A 747 4.56 9.48 -9.34
N LYS A 748 3.38 10.00 -9.01
CA LYS A 748 2.74 9.96 -7.68
C LYS A 748 3.53 10.66 -6.57
N ASN A 749 4.39 11.63 -6.88
CA ASN A 749 5.02 12.43 -5.83
C ASN A 749 3.99 13.33 -5.14
N GLN A 750 3.64 12.99 -3.89
CA GLN A 750 2.64 13.72 -3.10
C GLN A 750 2.95 15.23 -2.93
N PHE A 751 4.22 15.64 -2.87
CA PHE A 751 4.59 17.05 -2.72
C PHE A 751 4.44 17.81 -4.04
N ALA A 752 4.74 17.17 -5.16
CA ALA A 752 4.52 17.74 -6.48
C ALA A 752 3.02 17.86 -6.79
N GLN A 753 2.23 16.83 -6.48
CA GLN A 753 0.76 16.87 -6.58
C GLN A 753 0.18 18.02 -5.74
N TYR A 754 0.61 18.16 -4.49
CA TYR A 754 0.22 19.28 -3.63
C TYR A 754 0.59 20.64 -4.24
N ALA A 755 1.84 20.82 -4.65
CA ALA A 755 2.33 22.10 -5.16
C ALA A 755 1.63 22.49 -6.48
N LEU A 756 1.48 21.54 -7.41
CA LEU A 756 0.79 21.75 -8.67
C LEU A 756 -0.70 22.01 -8.46
N GLY A 757 -1.35 21.22 -7.59
CA GLY A 757 -2.75 21.40 -7.25
C GLY A 757 -3.03 22.79 -6.65
N LYS A 758 -2.16 23.24 -5.74
CA LYS A 758 -2.21 24.59 -5.17
C LYS A 758 -2.06 25.67 -6.24
N LEU A 759 -1.09 25.55 -7.15
CA LEU A 759 -0.88 26.53 -8.23
C LEU A 759 -2.12 26.68 -9.12
N TYR A 760 -2.77 25.57 -9.48
CA TYR A 760 -3.98 25.59 -10.30
C TYR A 760 -5.19 26.19 -9.57
N VAL A 761 -5.37 25.89 -8.28
CA VAL A 761 -6.45 26.49 -7.47
C VAL A 761 -6.27 28.01 -7.32
N GLU A 762 -5.04 28.46 -7.06
CA GLU A 762 -4.74 29.89 -6.89
C GLU A 762 -4.81 30.68 -8.20
N GLY A 763 -4.36 30.09 -9.31
CA GLY A 763 -4.46 30.73 -10.64
C GLY A 763 -3.61 31.99 -10.82
N LYS A 764 -2.61 32.21 -9.97
CA LYS A 764 -1.75 33.41 -10.00
C LYS A 764 -0.62 33.35 -11.01
N VAL A 765 0.01 32.18 -11.08
CA VAL A 765 1.22 31.93 -11.88
C VAL A 765 0.89 31.09 -13.12
N VAL A 766 -0.23 30.37 -13.07
CA VAL A 766 -0.78 29.55 -14.14
C VAL A 766 -2.25 29.90 -14.34
N PRO A 767 -2.83 29.62 -15.53
CA PRO A 767 -4.27 29.69 -15.70
C PRO A 767 -4.99 28.89 -14.61
N LYS A 768 -5.99 29.51 -14.00
CA LYS A 768 -6.77 28.90 -12.91
C LYS A 768 -7.51 27.66 -13.44
N ASP A 769 -7.28 26.51 -12.81
CA ASP A 769 -7.98 25.27 -13.07
C ASP A 769 -8.34 24.59 -11.75
N VAL A 770 -9.52 24.93 -11.24
CA VAL A 770 -9.96 24.45 -9.92
C VAL A 770 -10.19 22.94 -9.94
N VAL A 771 -10.67 22.36 -11.05
CA VAL A 771 -11.01 20.94 -11.11
C VAL A 771 -9.73 20.10 -11.05
N ALA A 772 -8.79 20.36 -11.95
CA ALA A 772 -7.50 19.67 -11.95
C ALA A 772 -6.74 19.92 -10.64
N GLY A 773 -6.82 21.14 -10.11
CA GLY A 773 -6.21 21.50 -8.84
C GLY A 773 -6.72 20.68 -7.65
N LEU A 774 -8.04 20.48 -7.56
CA LEU A 774 -8.67 19.69 -6.51
C LEU A 774 -8.39 18.18 -6.65
N GLU A 775 -8.34 17.65 -7.86
CA GLU A 775 -7.97 16.25 -8.10
C GLU A 775 -6.55 15.94 -7.62
N LEU A 776 -5.59 16.81 -7.96
CA LEU A 776 -4.20 16.69 -7.49
C LEU A 776 -4.10 16.82 -5.96
N LEU A 777 -4.84 17.73 -5.35
CA LEU A 777 -4.88 17.86 -3.89
C LEU A 777 -5.46 16.61 -3.23
N LYS A 778 -6.54 16.02 -3.78
CA LYS A 778 -7.12 14.76 -3.27
C LYS A 778 -6.13 13.59 -3.40
N ALA A 779 -5.48 13.43 -4.54
CA ALA A 779 -4.46 12.39 -4.73
C ALA A 779 -3.29 12.54 -3.75
N SER A 780 -2.91 13.78 -3.41
CA SER A 780 -1.89 14.06 -2.39
C SER A 780 -2.38 13.75 -0.97
N VAL A 781 -3.65 14.03 -0.65
CA VAL A 781 -4.29 13.70 0.63
C VAL A 781 -4.37 12.19 0.85
N GLU A 782 -4.71 11.41 -0.18
CA GLU A 782 -4.76 9.94 -0.13
C GLU A 782 -3.41 9.32 0.22
N GLN A 783 -2.31 10.01 -0.12
CA GLN A 783 -0.95 9.62 0.25
C GLN A 783 -0.50 10.15 1.63
N GLY A 784 -1.40 10.79 2.37
CA GLY A 784 -1.15 11.31 3.71
C GLY A 784 -0.46 12.68 3.75
N ASN A 785 -0.43 13.45 2.66
CA ASN A 785 0.29 14.72 2.65
C ASN A 785 -0.31 15.76 3.60
N GLN A 786 0.38 16.07 4.69
CA GLN A 786 -0.10 17.04 5.69
C GLN A 786 -0.41 18.44 5.12
N PHE A 787 0.29 18.88 4.07
CA PHE A 787 0.07 20.21 3.47
C PHE A 787 -1.16 20.23 2.57
N ALA A 788 -1.39 19.14 1.80
CA ALA A 788 -2.60 18.97 1.02
C ALA A 788 -3.83 18.80 1.92
N GLN A 789 -3.72 18.03 3.00
CA GLN A 789 -4.78 17.88 4.02
C GLN A 789 -5.15 19.24 4.61
N TYR A 790 -4.16 20.03 5.02
CA TYR A 790 -4.39 21.40 5.51
C TYR A 790 -5.10 22.26 4.46
N THR A 791 -4.61 22.25 3.23
CA THR A 791 -5.11 23.12 2.15
C THR A 791 -6.53 22.75 1.76
N LEU A 792 -6.79 21.47 1.50
CA LEU A 792 -8.12 20.98 1.14
C LEU A 792 -9.11 21.16 2.31
N GLY A 793 -8.67 20.91 3.54
CA GLY A 793 -9.46 21.16 4.74
C GLY A 793 -9.86 22.62 4.88
N LYS A 794 -8.91 23.55 4.64
CA LYS A 794 -9.19 25.00 4.61
C LYS A 794 -10.23 25.35 3.52
N LEU A 795 -10.07 24.84 2.31
CA LEU A 795 -11.00 25.10 1.20
C LEU A 795 -12.44 24.66 1.54
N HIS A 796 -12.60 23.50 2.18
CA HIS A 796 -13.90 23.01 2.66
C HIS A 796 -14.52 23.86 3.77
N LEU A 797 -13.71 24.39 4.70
CA LEU A 797 -14.20 25.26 5.77
C LEU A 797 -14.68 26.63 5.23
N GLU A 798 -13.98 27.17 4.23
CA GLU A 798 -14.27 28.48 3.63
C GLU A 798 -15.49 28.44 2.72
N GLY A 799 -15.61 27.39 1.89
CA GLY A 799 -16.76 27.22 1.00
C GLY A 799 -16.75 28.07 -0.27
N GLU A 800 -15.66 28.78 -0.56
CA GLU A 800 -15.55 29.70 -1.71
C GLU A 800 -15.19 28.98 -3.02
N VAL A 801 -14.33 27.96 -2.94
CA VAL A 801 -13.82 27.20 -4.10
C VAL A 801 -14.49 25.84 -4.23
N VAL A 802 -14.84 25.22 -3.10
CA VAL A 802 -15.58 23.96 -3.00
C VAL A 802 -16.83 24.19 -2.15
N PRO A 803 -17.88 23.37 -2.27
CA PRO A 803 -19.02 23.43 -1.35
C PRO A 803 -18.55 23.36 0.10
N LYS A 804 -19.10 24.25 0.94
CA LYS A 804 -18.75 24.31 2.35
C LYS A 804 -19.09 22.99 3.04
N ASP A 805 -18.08 22.32 3.58
CA ASP A 805 -18.22 21.10 4.35
C ASP A 805 -17.37 21.21 5.61
N VAL A 806 -18.04 21.50 6.73
CA VAL A 806 -17.37 21.72 8.01
C VAL A 806 -16.81 20.40 8.56
N ALA A 807 -17.54 19.29 8.39
CA ALA A 807 -17.14 18.01 8.95
C ALA A 807 -15.88 17.50 8.24
N ALA A 808 -15.91 17.42 6.91
CA ALA A 808 -14.77 17.01 6.10
C ALA A 808 -13.58 17.96 6.28
N GLY A 809 -13.83 19.27 6.36
CA GLY A 809 -12.81 20.27 6.61
C GLY A 809 -12.08 20.06 7.95
N LEU A 810 -12.82 19.81 9.02
CA LEU A 810 -12.25 19.56 10.34
C LEU A 810 -11.49 18.24 10.42
N GLU A 811 -11.96 17.18 9.78
CA GLU A 811 -11.25 15.89 9.74
C GLU A 811 -9.89 16.03 9.08
N LEU A 812 -9.82 16.68 7.92
CA LEU A 812 -8.57 16.92 7.21
C LEU A 812 -7.60 17.81 8.01
N ILE A 813 -8.11 18.85 8.67
CA ILE A 813 -7.29 19.71 9.54
C ILE A 813 -6.75 18.91 10.74
N LYS A 814 -7.55 18.06 11.38
CA LYS A 814 -7.11 17.21 12.49
C LYS A 814 -6.04 16.20 12.05
N ALA A 815 -6.24 15.52 10.92
CA ALA A 815 -5.24 14.62 10.35
C ALA A 815 -3.90 15.33 10.05
N SER A 816 -3.96 16.58 9.59
CA SER A 816 -2.77 17.40 9.38
C SER A 816 -2.09 17.82 10.69
N VAL A 817 -2.87 18.11 11.75
CA VAL A 817 -2.36 18.42 13.10
C VAL A 817 -1.64 17.23 13.73
N GLU A 818 -2.16 16.01 13.57
CA GLU A 818 -1.53 14.78 14.06
C GLU A 818 -0.14 14.54 13.47
N GLN A 819 0.10 15.05 12.26
CA GLN A 819 1.41 15.03 11.58
C GLN A 819 2.31 16.22 11.95
N GLY A 820 1.85 17.12 12.82
CA GLY A 820 2.63 18.26 13.32
C GLY A 820 2.57 19.52 12.46
N ASN A 821 1.65 19.61 11.50
CA ASN A 821 1.58 20.76 10.60
C ASN A 821 1.29 22.07 11.36
N GLN A 822 2.26 22.99 11.39
CA GLN A 822 2.13 24.26 12.12
C GLN A 822 0.95 25.12 11.66
N PHE A 823 0.55 25.08 10.38
CA PHE A 823 -0.56 25.87 9.85
C PHE A 823 -1.91 25.27 10.23
N ALA A 824 -2.00 23.94 10.23
CA ALA A 824 -3.18 23.24 10.72
C ALA A 824 -3.34 23.40 12.24
N GLN A 825 -2.25 23.32 13.01
CA GLN A 825 -2.24 23.59 14.46
C GLN A 825 -2.72 25.01 14.76
N TYR A 826 -2.22 26.01 14.03
CA TYR A 826 -2.69 27.38 14.16
C TYR A 826 -4.20 27.50 13.87
N THR A 827 -4.64 26.89 12.76
CA THR A 827 -6.03 26.97 12.30
C THR A 827 -6.99 26.29 13.27
N LEU A 828 -6.69 25.05 13.70
CA LEU A 828 -7.50 24.34 14.68
C LEU A 828 -7.48 25.02 16.05
N GLY A 829 -6.32 25.54 16.46
CA GLY A 829 -6.19 26.30 17.71
C GLY A 829 -7.07 27.55 17.71
N LYS A 830 -7.11 28.28 16.58
CA LYS A 830 -8.01 29.42 16.38
C LYS A 830 -9.48 28.99 16.45
N LEU A 831 -9.87 27.92 15.76
CA LEU A 831 -11.25 27.42 15.75
C LEU A 831 -11.75 27.05 17.15
N TYR A 832 -10.91 26.40 17.97
CA TYR A 832 -11.25 26.09 19.37
C TYR A 832 -11.41 27.33 20.25
N LEU A 833 -10.63 28.39 20.01
CA LEU A 833 -10.77 29.63 20.79
C LEU A 833 -12.02 30.42 20.41
N GLU A 834 -12.40 30.39 19.13
CA GLU A 834 -13.56 31.12 18.61
C GLU A 834 -14.89 30.45 18.99
N GLY A 835 -14.94 29.11 19.04
CA GLY A 835 -16.13 28.39 19.47
C GLY A 835 -17.29 28.40 18.47
N GLU A 836 -17.12 28.98 17.27
CA GLU A 836 -18.18 29.11 16.25
C GLU A 836 -18.46 27.79 15.50
N VAL A 837 -17.40 27.05 15.20
CA VAL A 837 -17.42 25.86 14.32
C VAL A 837 -17.19 24.56 15.11
N VAL A 838 -16.43 24.65 16.20
CA VAL A 838 -16.19 23.58 17.17
C VAL A 838 -16.50 24.12 18.56
N PRO A 839 -16.88 23.29 19.54
CA PRO A 839 -17.07 23.74 20.91
C PRO A 839 -15.85 24.51 21.42
N LYS A 840 -16.08 25.64 22.11
CA LYS A 840 -14.99 26.47 22.63
C LYS A 840 -14.15 25.65 23.62
N ASP A 841 -12.86 25.50 23.33
CA ASP A 841 -11.89 24.83 24.20
C ASP A 841 -10.61 25.66 24.25
N VAL A 842 -10.51 26.47 25.31
CA VAL A 842 -9.37 27.37 25.49
C VAL A 842 -8.07 26.60 25.72
N VAL A 843 -8.12 25.48 26.45
CA VAL A 843 -6.92 24.72 26.80
C VAL A 843 -6.35 24.05 25.56
N ALA A 844 -7.18 23.34 24.80
CA ALA A 844 -6.78 22.74 23.54
C ALA A 844 -6.32 23.79 22.52
N GLY A 845 -7.06 24.90 22.41
CA GLY A 845 -6.72 26.01 21.52
C GLY A 845 -5.34 26.62 21.80
N VAL A 846 -5.05 26.94 23.07
CA VAL A 846 -3.77 27.51 23.48
C VAL A 846 -2.62 26.52 23.30
N ASN A 847 -2.81 25.23 23.60
CA ASN A 847 -1.77 24.21 23.42
C ASN A 847 -1.39 24.06 21.95
N LEU A 848 -2.37 24.05 21.04
CA LEU A 848 -2.12 24.02 19.59
C LEU A 848 -1.40 25.28 19.10
N LEU A 849 -1.79 26.46 19.60
CA LEU A 849 -1.09 27.71 19.27
C LEU A 849 0.36 27.71 19.78
N LYS A 850 0.63 27.16 20.97
CA LYS A 850 2.01 27.00 21.48
C LYS A 850 2.83 26.08 20.60
N ALA A 851 2.32 24.89 20.27
CA ALA A 851 3.01 23.94 19.39
C ALA A 851 3.31 24.54 18.00
N SER A 852 2.38 25.36 17.47
CA SER A 852 2.59 26.08 16.22
C SER A 852 3.61 27.22 16.36
N ALA A 853 3.57 27.98 17.46
CA ALA A 853 4.50 29.08 17.73
C ALA A 853 5.94 28.59 17.96
N GLU A 854 6.14 27.44 18.60
CA GLU A 854 7.45 26.78 18.78
C GLU A 854 8.11 26.42 17.43
N GLN A 855 7.31 26.17 16.40
CA GLN A 855 7.75 25.96 15.02
C GLN A 855 8.00 27.28 14.26
N LYS A 856 7.98 28.43 14.97
CA LYS A 856 8.11 29.79 14.44
C LYS A 856 6.96 30.19 13.51
N ASN A 857 5.74 29.69 13.73
CA ASN A 857 4.59 30.21 13.01
C ASN A 857 4.24 31.62 13.51
N GLN A 858 4.57 32.63 12.69
CA GLN A 858 4.32 34.04 13.02
C GLN A 858 2.85 34.36 13.36
N PHE A 859 1.87 33.65 12.79
CA PHE A 859 0.45 33.88 13.07
C PHE A 859 0.05 33.32 14.44
N ALA A 860 0.60 32.18 14.81
CA ALA A 860 0.41 31.59 16.12
C ALA A 860 1.09 32.41 17.22
N GLN A 861 2.34 32.85 17.00
CA GLN A 861 3.03 33.78 17.89
C GLN A 861 2.24 35.08 18.09
N TYR A 862 1.71 35.67 17.01
CA TYR A 862 0.86 36.86 17.10
C TYR A 862 -0.40 36.59 17.94
N ARG A 863 -1.15 35.54 17.62
CA ARG A 863 -2.43 35.23 18.29
C ARG A 863 -2.20 34.92 19.77
N LEU A 864 -1.17 34.12 20.09
CA LEU A 864 -0.80 33.76 21.46
C LEU A 864 -0.28 34.98 22.24
N GLY A 865 0.53 35.82 21.60
CA GLY A 865 1.03 37.06 22.19
C GLY A 865 -0.10 38.04 22.53
N LYS A 866 -1.09 38.18 21.64
CA LYS A 866 -2.31 38.96 21.86
C LYS A 866 -3.11 38.43 23.06
N LEU A 867 -3.34 37.11 23.13
CA LEU A 867 -4.05 36.46 24.24
C LEU A 867 -3.40 36.74 25.60
N TYR A 868 -2.07 36.62 25.69
CA TYR A 868 -1.33 36.88 26.94
C TYR A 868 -1.36 38.34 27.37
N ILE A 869 -1.38 39.30 26.44
CA ILE A 869 -1.48 40.73 26.76
C ILE A 869 -2.89 41.08 27.25
N GLU A 870 -3.93 40.52 26.63
CA GLU A 870 -5.33 40.87 26.91
C GLU A 870 -5.83 40.18 28.18
N GLY A 871 -5.46 38.94 28.42
CA GLY A 871 -5.76 38.21 29.66
C GLY A 871 -7.21 37.75 29.80
N GLU A 872 -7.99 37.70 28.72
CA GLU A 872 -9.42 37.37 28.74
C GLU A 872 -9.69 35.86 28.89
N ASP A 873 -8.96 35.03 28.13
CA ASP A 873 -9.09 33.56 28.15
C ASP A 873 -7.90 32.87 28.85
N VAL A 874 -6.78 33.57 29.03
CA VAL A 874 -5.57 33.05 29.68
C VAL A 874 -5.08 34.02 30.75
N PRO A 875 -4.38 33.56 31.81
CA PRO A 875 -3.77 34.46 32.78
C PRO A 875 -2.87 35.48 32.08
N LYS A 876 -3.13 36.76 32.35
CA LYS A 876 -2.39 37.87 31.73
C LYS A 876 -0.89 37.75 32.02
N ASN A 877 -0.08 37.73 30.97
CA ASN A 877 1.39 37.72 31.05
C ASN A 877 1.97 38.62 29.96
N VAL A 878 2.09 39.91 30.26
CA VAL A 878 2.52 40.95 29.31
C VAL A 878 3.93 40.68 28.78
N GLN A 879 4.84 40.20 29.63
CA GLN A 879 6.22 39.96 29.24
C GLN A 879 6.31 38.87 28.16
N VAL A 880 5.67 37.71 28.39
CA VAL A 880 5.61 36.63 27.41
C VAL A 880 4.85 37.07 26.15
N GLY A 881 3.77 37.84 26.33
CA GLY A 881 3.01 38.37 25.22
C GLY A 881 3.83 39.27 24.29
N ILE A 882 4.63 40.19 24.84
CA ILE A 882 5.52 41.06 24.08
C ILE A 882 6.64 40.26 23.41
N GLN A 883 7.22 39.28 24.09
CA GLN A 883 8.23 38.41 23.49
C GLN A 883 7.69 37.73 22.23
N LEU A 884 6.53 37.07 22.32
CA LEU A 884 5.90 36.41 21.18
C LEU A 884 5.52 37.39 20.05
N LEU A 885 5.05 38.59 20.40
CA LEU A 885 4.77 39.63 19.41
C LEU A 885 6.05 40.12 18.71
N ASN A 886 7.16 40.29 19.43
CA ASN A 886 8.44 40.66 18.82
C ASN A 886 8.93 39.57 17.87
N GLU A 887 8.92 38.30 18.29
CA GLU A 887 9.30 37.16 17.45
C GLU A 887 8.46 37.08 16.16
N SER A 888 7.16 37.39 16.26
CA SER A 888 6.25 37.47 15.11
C SER A 888 6.55 38.69 14.23
N ALA A 889 6.81 39.85 14.82
CA ALA A 889 7.08 41.10 14.13
C ALA A 889 8.41 41.08 13.36
N GLU A 890 9.45 40.43 13.90
CA GLU A 890 10.75 40.21 13.26
C GLU A 890 10.65 39.36 11.99
N GLN A 891 9.65 38.48 11.92
CA GLN A 891 9.33 37.70 10.73
C GLN A 891 8.46 38.47 9.71
N GLY A 892 8.17 39.74 9.99
CA GLY A 892 7.40 40.61 9.11
C GLY A 892 5.90 40.64 9.38
N ASN A 893 5.40 40.06 10.47
CA ASN A 893 3.95 40.07 10.73
C ASN A 893 3.44 41.49 11.00
N GLN A 894 2.77 42.10 10.01
CA GLN A 894 2.22 43.46 10.12
C GLN A 894 1.24 43.65 11.29
N PHE A 895 0.51 42.60 11.69
CA PHE A 895 -0.44 42.68 12.81
C PHE A 895 0.26 42.67 14.16
N ALA A 896 1.35 41.91 14.28
CA ALA A 896 2.19 41.91 15.47
C ALA A 896 2.92 43.25 15.63
N GLN A 897 3.49 43.77 14.54
CA GLN A 897 4.09 45.10 14.50
C GLN A 897 3.07 46.18 14.92
N PHE A 898 1.87 46.18 14.34
CA PHE A 898 0.82 47.12 14.75
C PHE A 898 0.45 46.98 16.24
N LYS A 899 0.27 45.75 16.74
CA LYS A 899 -0.07 45.52 18.16
C LYS A 899 1.04 45.98 19.10
N LEU A 900 2.32 45.77 18.76
CA LEU A 900 3.46 46.31 19.51
C LEU A 900 3.46 47.84 19.51
N GLY A 901 3.18 48.45 18.36
CA GLY A 901 3.00 49.91 18.25
C GLY A 901 1.95 50.42 19.23
N ILE A 902 0.79 49.75 19.32
CA ILE A 902 -0.26 50.09 20.28
C ILE A 902 0.19 49.89 21.74
N VAL A 903 0.89 48.78 22.04
CA VAL A 903 1.37 48.49 23.39
C VAL A 903 2.32 49.58 23.89
N TYR A 904 3.34 49.95 23.10
CA TYR A 904 4.31 51.00 23.47
C TYR A 904 3.72 52.41 23.43
N LEU A 905 2.77 52.70 22.53
CA LEU A 905 2.09 53.99 22.47
C LEU A 905 1.19 54.20 23.69
N SER A 906 0.42 53.18 24.07
CA SER A 906 -0.56 53.26 25.16
C SER A 906 0.09 53.47 26.53
N GLY A 907 1.27 52.89 26.75
CA GLY A 907 1.97 52.95 28.04
C GLY A 907 1.24 52.29 29.20
N LYS A 908 0.19 51.49 28.93
CA LYS A 908 -0.69 50.91 29.96
C LYS A 908 -0.02 49.78 30.74
N ASP A 909 0.67 48.90 30.00
CA ASP A 909 1.22 47.65 30.51
C ASP A 909 2.76 47.61 30.45
N VAL A 910 3.37 48.56 29.72
CA VAL A 910 4.82 48.80 29.63
C VAL A 910 5.10 50.29 29.65
N PRO A 911 6.32 50.73 30.01
CA PRO A 911 6.70 52.14 29.87
C PRO A 911 6.41 52.64 28.46
N ARG A 912 5.78 53.81 28.39
CA ARG A 912 5.46 54.45 27.11
C ARG A 912 6.74 54.77 26.36
N ASP A 913 6.82 54.31 25.11
CA ASP A 913 7.92 54.61 24.20
C ASP A 913 7.34 55.00 22.84
N LYS A 914 7.33 56.30 22.57
CA LYS A 914 6.76 56.82 21.32
C LYS A 914 7.62 56.48 20.10
N GLU A 915 8.94 56.44 20.26
CA GLU A 915 9.83 56.19 19.13
C GLU A 915 9.78 54.72 18.73
N LEU A 916 9.73 53.82 19.71
CA LEU A 916 9.50 52.41 19.45
C LEU A 916 8.11 52.14 18.88
N ALA A 917 7.08 52.84 19.36
CA ALA A 917 5.75 52.77 18.76
C ALA A 917 5.76 53.24 17.30
N ARG A 918 6.41 54.37 17.01
CA ARG A 918 6.56 54.91 15.65
C ARG A 918 7.28 53.91 14.75
N HIS A 919 8.38 53.32 15.22
CA HIS A 919 9.13 52.30 14.50
C HIS A 919 8.22 51.13 14.07
N TYR A 920 7.48 50.54 15.00
CA TYR A 920 6.59 49.42 14.70
C TYR A 920 5.40 49.80 13.80
N PHE A 921 4.82 50.98 13.98
CA PHE A 921 3.79 51.44 13.05
C PHE A 921 4.34 51.67 11.65
N THR A 922 5.55 52.20 11.49
CA THR A 922 6.21 52.36 10.18
C THR A 922 6.36 51.02 9.48
N LEU A 923 6.92 50.01 10.17
CA LEU A 923 7.07 48.65 9.61
C LEU A 923 5.73 48.06 9.15
N SER A 924 4.67 48.27 9.93
CA SER A 924 3.33 47.77 9.59
C SER A 924 2.71 48.56 8.43
N ALA A 925 2.89 49.88 8.40
CA ALA A 925 2.37 50.79 7.39
C ALA A 925 3.00 50.58 6.00
N GLU A 926 4.31 50.30 5.94
CA GLU A 926 5.05 49.98 4.72
C GLU A 926 4.51 48.69 4.05
N GLN A 927 3.93 47.79 4.85
CA GLN A 927 3.26 46.59 4.37
C GLN A 927 1.79 46.82 3.96
N GLY A 928 1.29 48.06 4.10
CA GLY A 928 -0.07 48.44 3.70
C GLY A 928 -1.10 48.46 4.82
N ASN A 929 -0.69 48.40 6.10
CA ASN A 929 -1.63 48.53 7.21
C ASN A 929 -2.15 49.98 7.33
N GLU A 930 -3.38 50.21 6.89
CA GLU A 930 -4.03 51.54 6.90
C GLU A 930 -4.20 52.10 8.31
N LEU A 931 -4.47 51.26 9.32
CA LEU A 931 -4.56 51.71 10.71
C LEU A 931 -3.19 52.19 11.20
N ALA A 932 -2.10 51.48 10.88
CA ALA A 932 -0.76 51.92 11.23
C ALA A 932 -0.42 53.27 10.59
N GLN A 933 -0.83 53.52 9.34
CA GLN A 933 -0.65 54.81 8.65
C GLN A 933 -1.41 55.94 9.36
N VAL A 934 -2.65 55.69 9.79
CA VAL A 934 -3.44 56.66 10.58
C VAL A 934 -2.76 56.95 11.91
N PHE A 935 -2.29 55.93 12.62
CA PHE A 935 -1.59 56.10 13.90
C PHE A 935 -0.28 56.89 13.74
N LEU A 936 0.51 56.66 12.69
CA LEU A 936 1.71 57.45 12.40
C LEU A 936 1.42 58.92 12.15
N LYS A 937 0.34 59.21 11.42
CA LYS A 937 -0.05 60.58 11.08
C LYS A 937 -0.56 61.35 12.31
N GLU A 938 -1.24 60.65 13.20
CA GLU A 938 -2.00 61.29 14.28
C GLU A 938 -1.36 61.16 15.68
N MET A 939 -0.33 60.33 15.87
CA MET A 939 0.28 60.05 17.19
C MET A 939 0.91 61.27 17.88
N ASP A 940 1.18 62.34 17.11
CA ASP A 940 1.73 63.61 17.61
C ASP A 940 0.69 64.73 17.70
N SER A 941 -0.43 64.63 16.97
CA SER A 941 -1.50 65.65 16.89
C SER A 941 -2.66 65.38 17.84
N LEU A 942 -2.98 64.11 18.11
CA LEU A 942 -4.11 63.68 18.93
C LEU A 942 -3.65 63.15 20.29
N ASN A 943 -4.42 63.48 21.35
CA ASN A 943 -4.15 62.95 22.69
C ASN A 943 -4.41 61.43 22.72
N ILE A 944 -3.47 60.64 23.24
CA ILE A 944 -3.44 59.17 23.14
C ILE A 944 -4.73 58.47 23.58
N PRO A 945 -5.35 58.82 24.72
CA PRO A 945 -6.69 58.39 25.08
C PRO A 945 -7.72 58.46 23.94
N TYR A 946 -7.66 59.48 23.07
CA TYR A 946 -8.55 59.59 21.91
C TYR A 946 -8.20 58.60 20.79
N LEU A 947 -6.91 58.40 20.51
CA LEU A 947 -6.46 57.37 19.53
C LEU A 947 -6.83 55.95 20.00
N MET A 948 -6.74 55.69 21.30
CA MET A 948 -7.13 54.41 21.88
C MET A 948 -8.65 54.22 21.87
N HIS A 949 -9.41 55.28 22.13
CA HIS A 949 -10.87 55.25 22.02
C HIS A 949 -11.35 55.04 20.58
N TYR A 950 -10.67 55.66 19.62
CA TYR A 950 -10.89 55.42 18.19
C TYR A 950 -10.72 53.93 17.87
N LEU A 951 -9.61 53.31 18.26
CA LEU A 951 -9.37 51.88 18.06
C LEU A 951 -10.46 51.00 18.68
N ASP A 952 -10.92 51.30 19.90
CA ASP A 952 -11.99 50.56 20.59
C ASP A 952 -13.34 50.64 19.83
N LEU A 953 -13.68 51.81 19.29
CA LEU A 953 -14.89 52.01 18.47
C LEU A 953 -14.85 51.22 17.15
N PHE A 954 -13.69 51.10 16.51
CA PHE A 954 -13.53 50.28 15.30
C PHE A 954 -13.58 48.79 15.58
N THR A 955 -13.00 48.36 16.70
CA THR A 955 -12.80 46.93 16.99
C THR A 955 -14.01 46.27 17.62
N ARG A 956 -14.86 47.00 18.36
CA ARG A 956 -15.98 46.40 19.13
C ARG A 956 -17.37 46.55 18.53
N GLY A 957 -17.52 47.19 17.36
CA GLY A 957 -18.74 47.12 16.54
C GLY A 957 -20.08 47.54 17.19
N GLY A 958 -20.13 48.16 18.38
CA GLY A 958 -21.42 48.34 19.07
C GLY A 958 -21.52 49.35 20.23
N HIS A 959 -20.54 50.22 20.49
CA HIS A 959 -20.68 51.21 21.57
C HIS A 959 -21.31 52.54 21.11
N ASN A 960 -22.30 53.00 21.88
CA ASN A 960 -22.90 54.32 21.74
C ASN A 960 -21.85 55.40 22.09
N PRO A 961 -21.45 56.28 21.16
CA PRO A 961 -20.41 57.29 21.40
C PRO A 961 -20.77 58.28 22.52
N ASN A 962 -22.04 58.33 22.95
CA ASN A 962 -22.52 59.25 23.98
C ASN A 962 -22.30 58.78 25.43
N THR A 963 -21.72 57.61 25.69
CA THR A 963 -21.46 57.11 27.07
C THR A 963 -20.00 57.26 27.52
N SER A 964 -19.18 58.04 26.80
CA SER A 964 -17.76 58.24 27.13
C SER A 964 -17.56 59.20 28.32
N ARG A 965 -16.60 58.87 29.20
CA ARG A 965 -16.08 59.76 30.27
C ARG A 965 -15.24 60.94 29.74
N TYR A 966 -15.03 61.05 28.43
CA TYR A 966 -14.25 62.10 27.78
C TYR A 966 -15.13 62.86 26.77
N PRO A 967 -15.66 64.04 27.14
CA PRO A 967 -16.51 64.83 26.23
C PRO A 967 -15.67 65.42 25.09
N LEU A 968 -15.90 64.96 23.86
CA LEU A 968 -15.40 65.60 22.64
C LEU A 968 -16.05 66.97 22.46
N SER A 969 -15.32 67.96 21.95
CA SER A 969 -16.00 69.14 21.39
C SER A 969 -16.83 68.71 20.17
N ARG A 970 -17.94 69.41 19.90
CA ARG A 970 -18.88 69.05 18.82
C ARG A 970 -18.21 69.00 17.43
N LEU A 971 -17.13 69.75 17.24
CA LEU A 971 -16.32 69.81 16.01
C LEU A 971 -15.36 68.62 15.88
N GLU A 972 -14.64 68.28 16.94
CA GLU A 972 -13.73 67.12 16.96
C GLU A 972 -14.48 65.80 16.81
N GLY A 973 -15.65 65.69 17.45
CA GLY A 973 -16.52 64.52 17.29
C GLY A 973 -17.10 64.38 15.88
N HIS A 974 -17.35 65.48 15.17
CA HIS A 974 -17.89 65.44 13.80
C HIS A 974 -16.81 65.08 12.77
N ALA A 975 -15.62 65.69 12.87
CA ALA A 975 -14.48 65.36 12.01
C ALA A 975 -14.02 63.91 12.21
N LEU A 976 -14.04 63.42 13.46
CA LEU A 976 -13.75 62.03 13.77
C LEU A 976 -14.82 61.12 13.17
N LYS A 977 -16.11 61.42 13.37
CA LYS A 977 -17.22 60.64 12.81
C LYS A 977 -17.18 60.55 11.28
N GLU A 978 -16.88 61.64 10.57
CA GLU A 978 -16.74 61.63 9.10
C GLU A 978 -15.58 60.76 8.64
N LYS A 979 -14.40 60.88 9.28
CA LYS A 979 -13.21 60.07 8.94
C LYS A 979 -13.41 58.58 9.27
N ILE A 980 -14.17 58.27 10.32
CA ILE A 980 -14.60 56.90 10.66
C ILE A 980 -15.54 56.34 9.59
N LEU A 981 -16.50 57.13 9.14
CA LEU A 981 -17.44 56.74 8.09
C LEU A 981 -16.72 56.54 6.76
N GLU A 982 -15.79 57.42 6.37
CA GLU A 982 -14.96 57.24 5.17
C GLU A 982 -14.17 55.92 5.19
N LEU A 983 -13.52 55.58 6.30
CA LEU A 983 -12.76 54.32 6.45
C LEU A 983 -13.66 53.07 6.54
N LYS A 984 -14.88 53.19 7.09
CA LYS A 984 -15.87 52.10 7.13
C LYS A 984 -16.48 51.80 5.76
N PHE A 985 -16.58 52.77 4.87
CA PHE A 985 -17.25 52.62 3.56
C PHE A 985 -16.27 52.43 2.39
N SER A 986 -14.97 52.68 2.56
CA SER A 986 -13.94 52.41 1.55
C SER A 986 -13.39 50.97 1.59
N SER A 987 -13.50 50.27 2.73
CA SER A 987 -12.87 48.97 2.93
C SER A 987 -13.90 47.84 3.07
N ASN A 988 -13.96 46.95 2.09
CA ASN A 988 -14.63 45.64 2.18
C ASN A 988 -13.91 44.67 3.15
N VAL A 989 -13.11 45.19 4.08
CA VAL A 989 -12.19 44.41 4.90
C VAL A 989 -12.90 44.03 6.21
N LYS A 990 -13.21 42.74 6.35
CA LYS A 990 -13.72 42.13 7.60
C LYS A 990 -12.54 41.95 8.57
N TRP A 991 -12.31 42.92 9.44
CA TRP A 991 -11.13 42.98 10.32
C TRP A 991 -11.11 41.98 11.49
N ASP A 992 -12.25 41.35 11.82
CA ASP A 992 -12.37 40.39 12.93
C ASP A 992 -12.68 38.95 12.49
N LYS A 993 -12.88 38.75 11.17
CA LYS A 993 -12.86 37.42 10.58
C LYS A 993 -11.55 37.31 9.84
N GLY A 994 -10.57 36.65 10.46
CA GLY A 994 -9.31 36.30 9.79
C GLY A 994 -9.56 35.40 8.58
N GLN A 995 -10.05 35.99 7.49
CA GLN A 995 -9.95 35.46 6.14
C GLN A 995 -8.47 35.54 5.82
N GLY A 996 -7.86 34.36 5.75
CA GLY A 996 -6.51 34.24 5.26
C GLY A 996 -6.51 34.57 3.77
N TYR A 997 -6.07 35.77 3.42
CA TYR A 997 -5.59 36.06 2.07
C TYR A 997 -4.26 36.81 2.15
N GLU A 998 -3.23 36.06 1.77
CA GLU A 998 -2.19 36.43 0.81
C GLU A 998 -1.76 37.91 0.75
N ARG A 999 -0.53 38.15 1.22
CA ARG A 999 0.50 38.64 0.30
C ARG A 999 1.52 37.55 0.07
#